data_AF-A0A9Q8YBY4-F1
#
_entry.id   AF-A0A9Q8YBY4-F1
#
_cell.length_a   1.000
_cell.length_b   1.000
_cell.length_c   1.000
_cell.angle_alpha   90.00
_cell.angle_beta   90.00
_cell.angle_gamma   90.00
#
_symmetry.space_group_name_H-M   'P 1'
#
loop_
_entity.id
_entity.type
_entity.pdbx_description
1 polymer ?
#
loop_
_entity_poly.entity_id
_entity_poly.type
_entity_poly.pdbx_seq_one_letter_code
_entity_poly.pdbx_strand_id
1 'polypeptide(L)'
;MPDNAQQKKPDSPWHEGELAIQRSLGVAERMDATGRNFVRSFMPEQHQQFFPMLPFAMFGAVDASGDVWATMRAAAPGFMQAPDAWNLDIRLPRDRDDPADAGMEDAHSIGMLGIQLETRRRNRLNGAIRRDADDGFTLRVRQSFGNCPQYIQLRQFAFVRDPHQPASVRPVHGRVLDARARAIIAKADTFFVASYVDRDSGERQVDVSHRGGKAGFVQIGEDGVLTIPDFSGNLFFNTLGNFMVNPRAGLLFVDFATGDMLQMTGSAEVILSSPEVAAFQGAERLWRFRPEKVIYREDGLPLRWAFEEGGWSPSLNSTVDCDQAKVRLEAAALADAWRPFRIARVEDESTTIRSLYLAPDDGVGLMAHQAGQHLPIRINVGDGERPLVRSYTLSSAPTDGLYRISVKKDGVASRHLHGLKPGDRIEARAPAGSFTIDGTERRPAVLIGAGVGITPILAMLKHIVAESRRKRRTRPTWVFQAARSPEERAFDREIADLVAEGEGNIRLVRALSQPATAIESQDYDIAGRIDLIHLKATLPFDDYDFYLCGPAAFTQSLYDGLRALNIADARIHAEAFGLSSLTRRPDGGSAPVMVPAANAPVHVVFAKSSKEARWQPGEGTLLDLAEARGLNPEYGCRNGSCGTCRTPVLEGRVTYPSQPSFPVGEGEALICCAVPAESETGKLHLSL
;
A
#
# COMPACT_ATOMS: atom_id res chain seq x y z
N MET A 1 -40.55 -29.73 -30.77
CA MET A 1 -39.84 -28.77 -29.91
C MET A 1 -40.51 -28.78 -28.55
N PRO A 2 -39.80 -29.13 -27.47
CA PRO A 2 -40.19 -28.73 -26.14
C PRO A 2 -39.34 -27.55 -25.65
N ASP A 3 -39.98 -26.72 -24.85
CA ASP A 3 -39.50 -25.47 -24.26
C ASP A 3 -38.15 -25.60 -23.55
N ASN A 4 -37.26 -24.67 -23.87
CA ASN A 4 -36.00 -24.47 -23.21
C ASN A 4 -36.26 -23.68 -21.91
N ALA A 5 -36.58 -24.38 -20.83
CA ALA A 5 -36.67 -23.78 -19.51
C ALA A 5 -35.32 -23.13 -19.17
N GLN A 6 -35.25 -21.80 -19.24
CA GLN A 6 -34.15 -21.01 -18.71
C GLN A 6 -33.98 -21.39 -17.24
N GLN A 7 -32.95 -22.18 -16.95
CA GLN A 7 -32.46 -22.34 -15.58
C GLN A 7 -32.13 -20.95 -15.06
N LYS A 8 -32.97 -20.45 -14.15
CA LYS A 8 -32.71 -19.24 -13.36
C LYS A 8 -31.29 -19.39 -12.78
N LYS A 9 -30.36 -18.52 -13.21
CA LYS A 9 -29.04 -18.45 -12.59
C LYS A 9 -29.25 -18.24 -11.09
N PRO A 10 -28.60 -19.02 -10.20
CA PRO A 10 -28.71 -18.76 -8.77
C PRO A 10 -28.24 -17.34 -8.48
N ASP A 11 -28.90 -16.69 -7.51
CA ASP A 11 -28.56 -15.33 -7.11
C ASP A 11 -27.11 -15.27 -6.60
N SER A 12 -26.48 -14.10 -6.77
CA SER A 12 -25.12 -13.88 -6.29
C SER A 12 -25.06 -14.12 -4.78
N PRO A 13 -24.01 -14.79 -4.25
CA PRO A 13 -23.88 -14.97 -2.80
C PRO A 13 -23.63 -13.63 -2.08
N TRP A 14 -23.22 -12.60 -2.83
CA TRP A 14 -22.85 -11.29 -2.30
C TRP A 14 -24.06 -10.39 -2.10
N HIS A 15 -24.01 -9.51 -1.11
CA HIS A 15 -24.99 -8.43 -0.95
C HIS A 15 -24.49 -7.11 -1.56
N GLU A 16 -25.37 -6.11 -1.61
CA GLU A 16 -25.09 -4.83 -2.28
C GLU A 16 -23.83 -4.13 -1.75
N GLY A 17 -23.57 -4.16 -0.44
CA GLY A 17 -22.40 -3.54 0.15
C GLY A 17 -21.07 -4.19 -0.27
N GLU A 18 -21.02 -5.52 -0.31
CA GLU A 18 -19.87 -6.27 -0.83
C GLU A 18 -19.66 -5.96 -2.33
N LEU A 19 -20.75 -5.97 -3.11
CA LEU A 19 -20.71 -5.65 -4.54
C LEU A 19 -20.23 -4.22 -4.80
N ALA A 20 -20.65 -3.24 -3.98
CA ALA A 20 -20.21 -1.85 -4.11
C ALA A 20 -18.69 -1.73 -3.98
N ILE A 21 -18.11 -2.35 -2.94
CA ILE A 21 -16.65 -2.36 -2.74
C ILE A 21 -15.97 -3.12 -3.88
N GLN A 22 -16.46 -4.30 -4.26
CA GLN A 22 -15.86 -5.10 -5.33
C GLN A 22 -15.89 -4.37 -6.69
N ARG A 23 -16.94 -3.60 -6.99
CA ARG A 23 -17.04 -2.76 -8.20
C ARG A 23 -16.04 -1.61 -8.16
N SER A 24 -15.90 -0.94 -7.02
CA SER A 24 -14.92 0.15 -6.85
C SER A 24 -13.47 -0.31 -7.10
N LEU A 25 -13.19 -1.60 -6.89
CA LEU A 25 -11.90 -2.22 -7.12
C LEU A 25 -11.80 -2.95 -8.48
N GLY A 26 -12.85 -2.93 -9.30
CA GLY A 26 -12.88 -3.61 -10.61
C GLY A 26 -12.81 -5.14 -10.53
N VAL A 27 -13.21 -5.76 -9.41
CA VAL A 27 -13.10 -7.22 -9.17
C VAL A 27 -14.44 -7.96 -9.09
N ALA A 28 -15.57 -7.27 -9.24
CA ALA A 28 -16.92 -7.81 -9.01
C ALA A 28 -17.22 -9.09 -9.82
N GLU A 29 -16.97 -9.10 -11.13
CA GLU A 29 -17.27 -10.28 -11.98
C GLU A 29 -16.45 -11.51 -11.56
N ARG A 30 -15.16 -11.31 -11.27
CA ARG A 30 -14.26 -12.37 -10.79
C ARG A 30 -14.70 -12.91 -9.43
N MET A 31 -15.14 -12.02 -8.54
CA MET A 31 -15.63 -12.39 -7.21
C MET A 31 -16.98 -13.09 -7.26
N ASP A 32 -17.87 -12.77 -8.21
CA ASP A 32 -19.13 -13.51 -8.38
C ASP A 32 -18.87 -14.98 -8.75
N ALA A 33 -17.99 -15.22 -9.74
CA ALA A 33 -17.58 -16.58 -10.12
C ALA A 33 -16.90 -17.33 -8.96
N THR A 34 -16.05 -16.64 -8.20
CA THR A 34 -15.37 -17.23 -7.04
C THR A 34 -16.36 -17.55 -5.90
N GLY A 35 -17.23 -16.60 -5.56
CA GLY A 35 -18.22 -16.74 -4.48
C GLY A 35 -19.13 -17.93 -4.69
N ARG A 36 -19.66 -18.12 -5.91
CA ARG A 36 -20.54 -19.24 -6.25
C ARG A 36 -19.90 -20.62 -6.02
N ASN A 37 -18.58 -20.72 -6.15
CA ASN A 37 -17.85 -21.99 -5.97
C ASN A 37 -17.40 -22.23 -4.52
N PHE A 38 -17.17 -21.14 -3.76
CA PHE A 38 -16.56 -21.20 -2.44
C PHE A 38 -17.55 -21.04 -1.29
N VAL A 39 -18.58 -20.21 -1.43
CA VAL A 39 -19.61 -19.99 -0.40
C VAL A 39 -20.72 -21.02 -0.59
N ARG A 40 -20.83 -21.96 0.34
CA ARG A 40 -21.77 -23.10 0.24
C ARG A 40 -22.89 -22.98 1.27
N SER A 41 -24.07 -23.46 0.93
CA SER A 41 -25.21 -23.57 1.87
C SER A 41 -25.15 -24.79 2.80
N PHE A 42 -24.04 -25.51 2.79
CA PHE A 42 -23.80 -26.71 3.58
C PHE A 42 -22.32 -26.76 3.98
N MET A 43 -22.02 -27.49 5.05
CA MET A 43 -20.68 -27.83 5.51
C MET A 43 -20.06 -28.92 4.64
N PRO A 44 -18.95 -28.66 3.95
CA PRO A 44 -18.12 -29.70 3.37
C PRO A 44 -17.64 -30.68 4.45
N GLU A 45 -17.31 -31.91 4.06
CA GLU A 45 -16.79 -32.94 4.99
C GLU A 45 -15.63 -32.42 5.85
N GLN A 46 -14.71 -31.66 5.23
CA GLN A 46 -13.58 -31.05 5.93
C GLN A 46 -13.99 -30.07 7.05
N HIS A 47 -15.15 -29.43 6.94
CA HIS A 47 -15.72 -28.55 7.97
C HIS A 47 -16.46 -29.35 9.04
N GLN A 48 -17.23 -30.37 8.62
CA GLN A 48 -17.93 -31.30 9.52
C GLN A 48 -16.95 -31.98 10.49
N GLN A 49 -15.74 -32.32 10.03
CA GLN A 49 -14.67 -32.86 10.86
C GLN A 49 -13.93 -31.79 11.68
N PHE A 50 -13.89 -30.54 11.20
CA PHE A 50 -13.11 -29.46 11.83
C PHE A 50 -13.77 -28.92 13.10
N PHE A 51 -15.06 -28.56 13.05
CA PHE A 51 -15.72 -27.94 14.20
C PHE A 51 -15.71 -28.81 15.47
N PRO A 52 -15.93 -30.14 15.41
CA PRO A 52 -15.87 -30.99 16.60
C PRO A 52 -14.53 -31.02 17.31
N MET A 53 -13.42 -30.73 16.62
CA MET A 53 -12.08 -30.72 17.22
C MET A 53 -11.78 -29.44 18.00
N LEU A 54 -12.59 -28.39 17.86
CA LEU A 54 -12.27 -27.09 18.44
C LEU A 54 -12.59 -27.04 19.94
N PRO A 55 -11.74 -26.39 20.76
CA PRO A 55 -12.01 -26.13 22.17
C PRO A 55 -12.76 -24.81 22.42
N PHE A 56 -13.00 -24.02 21.37
CA PHE A 56 -13.77 -22.79 21.40
C PHE A 56 -14.28 -22.40 20.00
N ALA A 57 -15.25 -21.50 19.95
CA ALA A 57 -15.68 -20.85 18.72
C ALA A 57 -16.02 -19.37 18.99
N MET A 58 -15.96 -18.58 17.92
CA MET A 58 -16.41 -17.19 17.94
C MET A 58 -17.84 -17.11 17.45
N PHE A 59 -18.64 -16.26 18.09
CA PHE A 59 -20.02 -15.99 17.70
C PHE A 59 -20.24 -14.49 17.50
N GLY A 60 -20.98 -14.16 16.44
CA GLY A 60 -21.57 -12.86 16.22
C GLY A 60 -23.08 -12.98 16.39
N ALA A 61 -23.68 -12.17 17.26
CA ALA A 61 -25.11 -12.19 17.54
C ALA A 61 -25.65 -10.77 17.62
N VAL A 62 -26.94 -10.60 17.34
CA VAL A 62 -27.62 -9.30 17.37
C VAL A 62 -28.76 -9.36 18.36
N ASP A 63 -28.76 -8.47 19.35
CA ASP A 63 -29.81 -8.42 20.36
C ASP A 63 -31.06 -7.69 19.85
N ALA A 64 -32.12 -7.68 20.67
CA ALA A 64 -33.39 -7.06 20.33
C ALA A 64 -33.31 -5.53 20.13
N SER A 65 -32.26 -4.87 20.62
CA SER A 65 -32.01 -3.44 20.40
C SER A 65 -31.27 -3.13 19.09
N GLY A 66 -30.84 -4.18 18.37
CA GLY A 66 -30.03 -4.03 17.15
C GLY A 66 -28.54 -3.83 17.46
N ASP A 67 -28.11 -4.02 18.70
CA ASP A 67 -26.70 -4.07 19.03
C ASP A 67 -26.14 -5.41 18.57
N VAL A 68 -25.00 -5.34 17.89
CA VAL A 68 -24.27 -6.53 17.46
C VAL A 68 -23.08 -6.74 18.37
N TRP A 69 -22.89 -7.99 18.78
CA TRP A 69 -21.86 -8.41 19.73
C TRP A 69 -21.02 -9.52 19.13
N ALA A 70 -19.71 -9.43 19.32
CA ALA A 70 -18.79 -10.55 19.13
C ALA A 70 -18.49 -11.18 20.49
N THR A 71 -18.48 -12.50 20.56
CA THR A 71 -18.09 -13.26 21.76
C THR A 71 -17.24 -14.49 21.41
N MET A 72 -16.46 -14.95 22.38
CA MET A 72 -15.75 -16.24 22.33
C MET A 72 -16.34 -17.14 23.41
N ARG A 73 -16.69 -18.37 23.02
CA ARG A 73 -17.22 -19.36 23.96
C ARG A 73 -16.40 -20.64 23.85
N ALA A 74 -15.98 -21.17 25.00
CA ALA A 74 -15.09 -22.31 25.11
C ALA A 74 -15.79 -23.49 25.80
N ALA A 75 -15.48 -24.69 25.35
CA ALA A 75 -15.96 -25.95 25.92
C ALA A 75 -15.01 -27.09 25.50
N ALA A 76 -15.10 -28.24 26.16
CA ALA A 76 -14.28 -29.39 25.79
C ALA A 76 -14.56 -29.82 24.33
N PRO A 77 -13.54 -30.21 23.54
CA PRO A 77 -13.74 -30.73 22.18
C PRO A 77 -14.84 -31.80 22.12
N GLY A 78 -15.64 -31.77 21.05
CA GLY A 78 -16.86 -32.57 20.91
C GLY A 78 -18.13 -31.90 21.45
N PHE A 79 -18.04 -30.65 21.94
CA PHE A 79 -19.22 -29.83 22.25
C PHE A 79 -19.96 -29.37 20.99
N MET A 80 -19.25 -29.29 19.85
CA MET A 80 -19.84 -29.11 18.52
C MET A 80 -19.84 -30.43 17.78
N GLN A 81 -20.95 -30.80 17.14
CA GLN A 81 -21.08 -32.02 16.34
C GLN A 81 -21.87 -31.75 15.08
N ALA A 82 -21.39 -32.26 13.94
CA ALA A 82 -22.09 -32.15 12.67
C ALA A 82 -22.81 -33.48 12.38
N PRO A 83 -24.10 -33.63 12.77
CA PRO A 83 -24.87 -34.84 12.46
C PRO A 83 -25.05 -35.01 10.95
N ASP A 84 -25.08 -33.92 10.19
CA ASP A 84 -25.16 -33.89 8.74
C ASP A 84 -24.49 -32.62 8.17
N ALA A 85 -24.57 -32.42 6.85
CA ALA A 85 -23.95 -31.29 6.17
C ALA A 85 -24.66 -29.94 6.41
N TRP A 86 -25.88 -29.91 6.94
CA TRP A 86 -26.70 -28.71 7.07
C TRP A 86 -26.95 -28.29 8.52
N ASN A 87 -26.61 -29.14 9.48
CA ASN A 87 -26.85 -28.92 10.90
C ASN A 87 -25.56 -29.09 11.70
N LEU A 88 -25.32 -28.17 12.64
CA LEU A 88 -24.27 -28.29 13.64
C LEU A 88 -24.89 -28.18 15.04
N ASP A 89 -24.85 -29.25 15.80
CA ASP A 89 -25.30 -29.28 17.19
C ASP A 89 -24.22 -28.72 18.10
N ILE A 90 -24.58 -27.76 18.95
CA ILE A 90 -23.66 -27.02 19.82
C ILE A 90 -24.16 -27.12 21.26
N ARG A 91 -23.45 -27.91 22.09
CA ARG A 91 -23.68 -28.03 23.53
C ARG A 91 -23.01 -26.87 24.26
N LEU A 92 -23.72 -25.76 24.32
CA LEU A 92 -23.25 -24.53 24.96
C LEU A 92 -24.39 -23.92 25.78
N PRO A 93 -24.35 -24.06 27.12
CA PRO A 93 -25.37 -23.50 27.99
C PRO A 93 -25.45 -21.98 27.90
N ARG A 94 -26.58 -21.42 28.31
CA ARG A 94 -26.77 -19.97 28.43
C ARG A 94 -25.72 -19.35 29.35
N ASP A 95 -25.19 -18.20 28.94
CA ASP A 95 -24.28 -17.37 29.75
C ASP A 95 -24.86 -15.96 29.81
N ARG A 96 -25.67 -15.69 30.84
CA ARG A 96 -26.42 -14.44 30.97
C ARG A 96 -25.52 -13.22 31.21
N ASP A 97 -24.25 -13.44 31.56
CA ASP A 97 -23.24 -12.39 31.72
C ASP A 97 -22.52 -12.10 30.40
N ASP A 98 -22.73 -12.89 29.35
CA ASP A 98 -22.27 -12.59 27.99
C ASP A 98 -23.29 -11.72 27.25
N PRO A 99 -22.94 -10.50 26.82
CA PRO A 99 -23.87 -9.63 26.10
C PRO A 99 -24.37 -10.22 24.77
N ALA A 100 -23.63 -11.15 24.17
CA ALA A 100 -24.07 -11.81 22.94
C ALA A 100 -25.21 -12.81 23.18
N ASP A 101 -25.37 -13.35 24.39
CA ASP A 101 -26.35 -14.40 24.70
C ASP A 101 -27.80 -13.94 24.42
N ALA A 102 -28.10 -12.67 24.68
CA ALA A 102 -29.41 -12.06 24.39
C ALA A 102 -29.75 -12.02 22.88
N GLY A 103 -28.75 -12.16 22.00
CA GLY A 103 -28.94 -12.27 20.56
C GLY A 103 -29.01 -13.71 20.05
N MET A 104 -28.84 -14.71 20.91
CA MET A 104 -28.75 -16.15 20.56
C MET A 104 -30.05 -16.93 20.88
N GLU A 105 -31.19 -16.30 20.59
CA GLU A 105 -32.53 -16.88 20.76
C GLU A 105 -32.91 -17.83 19.61
N ASP A 106 -34.00 -18.58 19.80
CA ASP A 106 -34.54 -19.43 18.73
C ASP A 106 -34.87 -18.62 17.47
N ALA A 107 -34.65 -19.21 16.30
CA ALA A 107 -34.78 -18.61 14.97
C ALA A 107 -33.86 -17.41 14.67
N HIS A 108 -33.07 -16.91 15.62
CA HIS A 108 -32.12 -15.83 15.36
C HIS A 108 -30.98 -16.27 14.46
N SER A 109 -30.55 -15.37 13.57
CA SER A 109 -29.35 -15.56 12.76
C SER A 109 -28.10 -15.24 13.58
N ILE A 110 -27.06 -16.08 13.45
CA ILE A 110 -25.74 -15.85 14.03
C ILE A 110 -24.64 -16.05 13.00
N GLY A 111 -23.53 -15.33 13.20
CA GLY A 111 -22.27 -15.61 12.55
C GLY A 111 -21.40 -16.50 13.44
N MET A 112 -20.72 -17.48 12.88
CA MET A 112 -19.79 -18.34 13.63
C MET A 112 -18.44 -18.45 12.89
N LEU A 113 -17.36 -18.37 13.66
CA LEU A 113 -16.01 -18.60 13.15
C LEU A 113 -15.32 -19.64 14.02
N GLY A 114 -14.99 -20.77 13.41
CA GLY A 114 -14.07 -21.75 13.99
C GLY A 114 -12.64 -21.42 13.57
N ILE A 115 -11.73 -21.31 14.53
CA ILE A 115 -10.33 -20.95 14.30
C ILE A 115 -9.42 -21.82 15.17
N GLN A 116 -8.39 -22.40 14.57
CA GLN A 116 -7.26 -23.07 15.23
C GLN A 116 -6.05 -22.16 15.10
N LEU A 117 -5.59 -21.63 16.24
CA LEU A 117 -4.47 -20.70 16.28
C LEU A 117 -3.15 -21.43 16.05
N GLU A 118 -3.07 -22.69 16.48
CA GLU A 118 -1.91 -23.60 16.40
C GLU A 118 -1.53 -23.95 14.95
N THR A 119 -2.49 -23.87 14.02
CA THR A 119 -2.29 -24.25 12.62
C THR A 119 -2.69 -23.15 11.64
N ARG A 120 -3.12 -21.98 12.15
CA ARG A 120 -3.69 -20.86 11.38
C ARG A 120 -4.89 -21.26 10.52
N ARG A 121 -5.60 -22.34 10.87
CA ARG A 121 -6.77 -22.80 10.11
C ARG A 121 -8.01 -22.08 10.60
N ARG A 122 -8.84 -21.56 9.68
CA ARG A 122 -10.14 -20.96 10.03
C ARG A 122 -11.22 -21.27 9.00
N ASN A 123 -12.42 -21.55 9.49
CA ASN A 123 -13.61 -21.79 8.67
C ASN A 123 -14.80 -21.01 9.24
N ARG A 124 -15.54 -20.36 8.35
CA ARG A 124 -16.76 -19.64 8.68
C ARG A 124 -17.98 -20.54 8.55
N LEU A 125 -18.95 -20.28 9.41
CA LEU A 125 -20.27 -20.90 9.39
C LEU A 125 -21.32 -19.86 9.85
N ASN A 126 -22.19 -19.42 8.96
CA ASN A 126 -23.30 -18.54 9.33
C ASN A 126 -24.60 -19.31 9.19
N GLY A 127 -25.57 -19.05 10.06
CA GLY A 127 -26.81 -19.83 10.09
C GLY A 127 -27.87 -19.28 11.02
N ALA A 128 -28.95 -20.03 11.17
CA ALA A 128 -30.04 -19.73 12.09
C ALA A 128 -30.09 -20.75 13.22
N ILE A 129 -30.35 -20.27 14.43
CA ILE A 129 -30.47 -21.08 15.64
C ILE A 129 -31.80 -21.82 15.63
N ARG A 130 -31.76 -23.10 16.02
CA ARG A 130 -32.90 -23.85 16.55
C ARG A 130 -32.60 -24.22 17.99
N ARG A 131 -33.36 -23.68 18.92
CA ARG A 131 -33.14 -23.84 20.36
C ARG A 131 -34.41 -24.27 21.06
N ASP A 132 -34.38 -25.47 21.63
CA ASP A 132 -35.48 -26.04 22.40
C ASP A 132 -35.21 -26.01 23.93
N ALA A 133 -33.96 -25.74 24.35
CA ALA A 133 -33.53 -25.76 25.76
C ALA A 133 -32.33 -24.81 26.02
N ASP A 134 -31.97 -24.65 27.30
CA ASP A 134 -30.90 -23.74 27.77
C ASP A 134 -29.51 -24.39 27.81
N ASP A 135 -29.36 -25.67 27.47
CA ASP A 135 -28.10 -26.43 27.49
C ASP A 135 -27.34 -26.44 26.15
N GLY A 136 -27.99 -26.04 25.06
CA GLY A 136 -27.39 -25.97 23.73
C GLY A 136 -28.36 -25.53 22.65
N PHE A 137 -27.92 -25.59 21.39
CA PHE A 137 -28.73 -25.30 20.22
C PHE A 137 -28.19 -25.98 18.97
N THR A 138 -29.05 -26.20 17.97
CA THR A 138 -28.63 -26.61 16.62
C THR A 138 -28.51 -25.38 15.74
N LEU A 139 -27.39 -25.23 15.03
CA LEU A 139 -27.21 -24.20 14.01
C LEU A 139 -27.54 -24.79 12.63
N ARG A 140 -28.62 -24.29 12.02
CA ARG A 140 -28.95 -24.59 10.62
C ARG A 140 -28.09 -23.74 9.71
N VAL A 141 -27.22 -24.40 8.95
CA VAL A 141 -26.20 -23.78 8.11
C VAL A 141 -26.84 -23.08 6.91
N ARG A 142 -26.45 -21.82 6.71
CA ARG A 142 -26.81 -21.02 5.52
C ARG A 142 -25.60 -20.67 4.68
N GLN A 143 -24.44 -20.48 5.30
CA GLN A 143 -23.17 -20.22 4.61
C GLN A 143 -22.04 -20.95 5.32
N SER A 144 -21.20 -21.66 4.56
CA SER A 144 -19.97 -22.28 5.05
C SER A 144 -18.85 -22.17 4.02
N PHE A 145 -17.70 -21.66 4.43
CA PHE A 145 -16.53 -21.51 3.57
C PHE A 145 -15.24 -21.35 4.40
N GLY A 146 -14.11 -21.74 3.80
CA GLY A 146 -12.79 -21.53 4.39
C GLY A 146 -12.28 -20.11 4.12
N ASN A 147 -11.55 -19.54 5.08
CA ASN A 147 -10.95 -18.21 4.92
C ASN A 147 -9.42 -18.29 4.89
N CYS A 148 -8.79 -17.30 4.25
CA CYS A 148 -7.33 -17.23 4.12
C CYS A 148 -6.64 -17.23 5.50
N PRO A 149 -5.55 -17.99 5.74
CA PRO A 149 -4.88 -18.07 7.05
C PRO A 149 -4.03 -16.83 7.39
N GLN A 150 -4.02 -15.81 6.52
CA GLN A 150 -3.22 -14.59 6.72
C GLN A 150 -3.54 -13.91 8.06
N TYR A 151 -2.48 -13.38 8.69
CA TYR A 151 -2.52 -12.61 9.93
C TYR A 151 -2.94 -13.35 11.20
N ILE A 152 -3.08 -14.69 11.16
CA ILE A 152 -3.30 -15.50 12.38
C ILE A 152 -1.94 -15.81 13.01
N GLN A 153 -1.79 -15.49 14.29
CA GLN A 153 -0.57 -15.79 15.06
C GLN A 153 -0.63 -17.20 15.65
N LEU A 154 0.50 -17.90 15.67
CA LEU A 154 0.58 -19.23 16.28
C LEU A 154 0.57 -19.12 17.80
N ARG A 155 -0.35 -19.86 18.41
CA ARG A 155 -0.55 -19.90 19.85
C ARG A 155 -0.98 -21.30 20.26
N GLN A 156 -0.53 -21.77 21.42
CA GLN A 156 -0.98 -23.02 22.03
C GLN A 156 -1.88 -22.73 23.20
N PHE A 157 -3.00 -23.45 23.32
CA PHE A 157 -3.93 -23.27 24.42
C PHE A 157 -3.72 -24.28 25.54
N ALA A 158 -4.16 -23.92 26.74
CA ALA A 158 -4.39 -24.82 27.86
C ALA A 158 -5.68 -24.43 28.58
N PHE A 159 -6.42 -25.42 29.08
CA PHE A 159 -7.51 -25.19 30.02
C PHE A 159 -6.92 -24.95 31.42
N VAL A 160 -7.25 -23.81 32.02
CA VAL A 160 -6.87 -23.45 33.40
C VAL A 160 -8.05 -23.56 34.37
N ARG A 161 -9.25 -23.76 33.84
CA ARG A 161 -10.51 -23.94 34.56
C ARG A 161 -11.40 -24.91 33.80
N ASP A 162 -12.29 -25.60 34.50
CA ASP A 162 -13.36 -26.39 33.89
C ASP A 162 -14.27 -25.48 33.05
N PRO A 163 -14.44 -25.73 31.74
CA PRO A 163 -15.28 -24.90 30.87
C PRO A 163 -16.76 -24.84 31.25
N HIS A 164 -17.25 -25.79 32.05
CA HIS A 164 -18.63 -25.77 32.54
C HIS A 164 -18.81 -24.87 33.77
N GLN A 165 -17.72 -24.39 34.38
CA GLN A 165 -17.79 -23.48 35.52
C GLN A 165 -17.81 -22.03 35.01
N PRO A 166 -18.84 -21.22 35.36
CA PRO A 166 -18.92 -19.82 34.95
C PRO A 166 -17.83 -18.98 35.63
N ALA A 167 -17.55 -17.80 35.06
CA ALA A 167 -16.60 -16.86 35.66
C ALA A 167 -17.08 -16.43 37.05
N SER A 168 -16.15 -16.25 37.99
CA SER A 168 -16.47 -15.82 39.36
C SER A 168 -16.69 -14.31 39.47
N VAL A 169 -16.21 -13.55 38.48
CA VAL A 169 -16.27 -12.08 38.46
C VAL A 169 -17.38 -11.62 37.53
N ARG A 170 -18.23 -10.71 38.02
CA ARG A 170 -19.30 -10.11 37.22
C ARG A 170 -18.74 -9.15 36.16
N PRO A 171 -19.39 -9.03 34.99
CA PRO A 171 -18.99 -8.05 33.98
C PRO A 171 -19.04 -6.61 34.49
N VAL A 172 -18.10 -5.79 34.03
CA VAL A 172 -18.07 -4.35 34.26
C VAL A 172 -18.58 -3.65 33.00
N HIS A 173 -19.62 -2.83 33.14
CA HIS A 173 -20.24 -2.11 32.04
C HIS A 173 -19.79 -0.64 32.02
N GLY A 174 -19.54 -0.13 30.82
CA GLY A 174 -19.16 1.25 30.56
C GLY A 174 -19.66 1.73 29.19
N ARG A 175 -19.40 3.01 28.91
CA ARG A 175 -19.73 3.66 27.63
C ARG A 175 -18.52 4.26 26.92
N VAL A 176 -17.38 4.28 27.60
CA VAL A 176 -16.12 4.89 27.12
C VAL A 176 -14.96 3.96 27.41
N LEU A 177 -13.86 4.13 26.68
CA LEU A 177 -12.63 3.36 26.87
C LEU A 177 -11.85 3.91 28.07
N ASP A 178 -11.92 3.20 29.19
CA ASP A 178 -11.08 3.46 30.36
C ASP A 178 -9.61 3.03 30.14
N ALA A 179 -8.77 3.25 31.15
CA ALA A 179 -7.35 2.90 31.07
C ALA A 179 -7.11 1.40 30.84
N ARG A 180 -7.97 0.53 31.39
CA ARG A 180 -7.86 -0.93 31.27
C ARG A 180 -8.19 -1.36 29.83
N ALA A 181 -9.30 -0.89 29.28
CA ALA A 181 -9.71 -1.16 27.91
C ALA A 181 -8.66 -0.68 26.91
N ARG A 182 -8.12 0.54 27.09
CA ARG A 182 -7.05 1.09 26.25
C ARG A 182 -5.79 0.22 26.29
N ALA A 183 -5.40 -0.29 27.47
CA ALA A 183 -4.23 -1.15 27.61
C ALA A 183 -4.41 -2.51 26.90
N ILE A 184 -5.61 -3.09 26.94
CA ILE A 184 -5.92 -4.34 26.22
C ILE A 184 -5.81 -4.13 24.71
N ILE A 185 -6.44 -3.08 24.19
CA ILE A 185 -6.41 -2.76 22.75
C ILE A 185 -4.98 -2.49 22.27
N ALA A 186 -4.19 -1.73 23.04
CA ALA A 186 -2.81 -1.39 22.68
C ALA A 186 -1.87 -2.62 22.63
N LYS A 187 -2.17 -3.67 23.39
CA LYS A 187 -1.39 -4.93 23.39
C LYS A 187 -1.90 -5.96 22.40
N ALA A 188 -3.12 -5.78 21.88
CA ALA A 188 -3.75 -6.77 21.03
C ALA A 188 -3.04 -6.86 19.67
N ASP A 189 -2.71 -8.09 19.28
CA ASP A 189 -2.28 -8.47 17.93
C ASP A 189 -3.44 -9.07 17.11
N THR A 190 -4.56 -9.36 17.76
CA THR A 190 -5.76 -9.96 17.19
C THR A 190 -7.00 -9.42 17.88
N PHE A 191 -8.07 -9.21 17.11
CA PHE A 191 -9.42 -9.03 17.63
C PHE A 191 -10.45 -9.64 16.68
N PHE A 192 -11.69 -9.72 17.12
CA PHE A 192 -12.81 -10.25 16.35
C PHE A 192 -13.89 -9.18 16.18
N VAL A 193 -14.54 -9.18 15.02
CA VAL A 193 -15.57 -8.21 14.66
C VAL A 193 -16.80 -8.93 14.15
N ALA A 194 -17.94 -8.62 14.75
CA ALA A 194 -19.26 -9.00 14.31
C ALA A 194 -19.93 -7.83 13.59
N SER A 195 -20.71 -8.14 12.55
CA SER A 195 -21.47 -7.18 11.74
C SER A 195 -22.67 -7.88 11.14
N TYR A 196 -23.69 -7.15 10.69
CA TYR A 196 -24.85 -7.78 10.08
C TYR A 196 -25.53 -6.87 9.05
N VAL A 197 -26.30 -7.49 8.16
CA VAL A 197 -27.25 -6.81 7.27
C VAL A 197 -28.60 -7.51 7.32
N ASP A 198 -29.66 -6.75 7.09
CA ASP A 198 -30.98 -7.29 6.83
C ASP A 198 -31.20 -7.27 5.31
N ARG A 199 -31.44 -8.45 4.72
CA ARG A 199 -31.71 -8.58 3.28
C ARG A 199 -33.13 -8.12 2.96
N ASP A 200 -33.39 -7.76 1.71
CA ASP A 200 -34.73 -7.42 1.21
C ASP A 200 -35.78 -8.52 1.44
N SER A 201 -35.32 -9.78 1.55
CA SER A 201 -36.16 -10.94 1.91
C SER A 201 -36.65 -10.92 3.36
N GLY A 202 -36.24 -9.94 4.18
CA GLY A 202 -36.45 -9.89 5.62
C GLY A 202 -35.50 -10.79 6.42
N GLU A 203 -34.55 -11.46 5.75
CA GLU A 203 -33.60 -12.35 6.39
C GLU A 203 -32.37 -11.58 6.91
N ARG A 204 -32.15 -11.63 8.23
CA ARG A 204 -30.91 -11.14 8.84
C ARG A 204 -29.74 -12.05 8.53
N GLN A 205 -28.62 -11.48 8.08
CA GLN A 205 -27.34 -12.18 7.91
C GLN A 205 -26.31 -11.58 8.84
N VAL A 206 -25.83 -12.38 9.79
CA VAL A 206 -24.82 -11.98 10.78
C VAL A 206 -23.50 -12.64 10.42
N ASP A 207 -22.41 -11.90 10.56
CA ASP A 207 -21.06 -12.36 10.29
C ASP A 207 -20.17 -12.12 11.50
N VAL A 208 -19.19 -13.00 11.72
CA VAL A 208 -18.06 -12.75 12.63
C VAL A 208 -16.73 -13.06 11.93
N SER A 209 -15.78 -12.15 12.12
CA SER A 209 -14.53 -12.09 11.38
C SER A 209 -13.34 -11.90 12.32
N HIS A 210 -12.22 -12.54 12.00
CA HIS A 210 -10.93 -12.31 12.66
C HIS A 210 -10.15 -11.20 11.96
N ARG A 211 -9.56 -10.29 12.75
CA ARG A 211 -8.61 -9.26 12.31
C ARG A 211 -7.31 -9.43 13.10
N GLY A 212 -6.19 -9.45 12.38
CA GLY A 212 -4.86 -9.62 12.98
C GLY A 212 -3.87 -8.63 12.40
N GLY A 213 -2.90 -8.24 13.24
CA GLY A 213 -1.87 -7.24 12.96
C GLY A 213 -0.66 -7.46 13.86
N LYS A 214 0.30 -6.54 13.81
CA LYS A 214 1.30 -6.42 14.88
C LYS A 214 0.60 -5.95 16.16
N ALA A 215 1.17 -6.26 17.33
CA ALA A 215 0.61 -5.77 18.60
C ALA A 215 0.42 -4.23 18.53
N GLY A 216 -0.77 -3.76 18.87
CA GLY A 216 -1.10 -2.33 18.83
C GLY A 216 -1.45 -1.78 17.46
N PHE A 217 -1.78 -2.62 16.46
CA PHE A 217 -2.21 -2.18 15.12
C PHE A 217 -3.56 -1.43 15.08
N VAL A 218 -4.27 -1.35 16.21
CA VAL A 218 -5.49 -0.55 16.36
C VAL A 218 -5.13 0.76 17.04
N GLN A 219 -5.26 1.88 16.32
CA GLN A 219 -4.99 3.19 16.87
C GLN A 219 -6.20 3.70 17.66
N ILE A 220 -5.97 4.24 18.85
CA ILE A 220 -7.00 4.81 19.72
C ILE A 220 -6.90 6.33 19.66
N GLY A 221 -7.94 7.01 19.19
CA GLY A 221 -8.06 8.47 19.25
C GLY A 221 -8.22 8.98 20.69
N GLU A 222 -7.95 10.27 20.89
CA GLU A 222 -8.24 10.93 22.18
C GLU A 222 -9.73 10.85 22.52
N ASP A 223 -10.58 10.97 21.50
CA ASP A 223 -12.04 10.82 21.55
C ASP A 223 -12.52 9.37 21.77
N GLY A 224 -11.60 8.39 21.82
CA GLY A 224 -11.92 6.98 22.00
C GLY A 224 -12.35 6.26 20.72
N VAL A 225 -12.31 6.91 19.56
CA VAL A 225 -12.55 6.25 18.27
C VAL A 225 -11.36 5.37 17.91
N LEU A 226 -11.64 4.15 17.49
CA LEU A 226 -10.63 3.21 17.03
C LEU A 226 -10.44 3.37 15.52
N THR A 227 -9.20 3.44 15.05
CA THR A 227 -8.86 3.38 13.62
C THR A 227 -8.14 2.06 13.34
N ILE A 228 -8.68 1.29 12.40
CA ILE A 228 -8.22 -0.06 12.09
C ILE A 228 -7.78 -0.15 10.62
N PRO A 229 -6.55 -0.63 10.34
CA PRO A 229 -6.13 -0.95 8.98
C PRO A 229 -6.79 -2.22 8.46
N ASP A 230 -7.31 -2.17 7.23
CA ASP A 230 -7.74 -3.35 6.48
C ASP A 230 -6.62 -3.77 5.52
N PHE A 231 -5.96 -4.87 5.86
CA PHE A 231 -4.91 -5.47 5.06
C PHE A 231 -5.47 -6.34 3.93
N SER A 232 -4.62 -6.68 2.95
CA SER A 232 -5.02 -7.50 1.81
C SER A 232 -5.59 -8.85 2.24
N GLY A 233 -6.78 -9.20 1.74
CA GLY A 233 -7.45 -10.46 2.04
C GLY A 233 -7.99 -11.17 0.79
N ASN A 234 -9.05 -11.96 0.96
CA ASN A 234 -9.71 -12.71 -0.13
C ASN A 234 -10.67 -11.87 -0.99
N LEU A 235 -10.79 -10.57 -0.73
CA LEU A 235 -11.68 -9.64 -1.45
C LEU A 235 -13.18 -9.98 -1.38
N PHE A 236 -13.60 -10.78 -0.39
CA PHE A 236 -15.03 -11.07 -0.17
C PHE A 236 -15.75 -9.89 0.47
N PHE A 237 -15.04 -9.13 1.31
CA PHE A 237 -15.53 -7.93 2.00
C PHE A 237 -16.72 -8.15 2.93
N ASN A 238 -16.94 -9.34 3.49
CA ASN A 238 -18.13 -9.61 4.33
C ASN A 238 -18.34 -8.59 5.47
N THR A 239 -17.28 -8.19 6.18
CA THR A 239 -17.40 -7.15 7.23
C THR A 239 -17.59 -5.75 6.65
N LEU A 240 -16.71 -5.33 5.73
CA LEU A 240 -16.72 -3.95 5.22
C LEU A 240 -17.96 -3.70 4.37
N GLY A 241 -18.38 -4.68 3.59
CA GLY A 241 -19.63 -4.68 2.84
C GLY A 241 -20.83 -4.51 3.75
N ASN A 242 -20.88 -5.23 4.88
CA ASN A 242 -21.91 -5.00 5.90
C ASN A 242 -21.91 -3.54 6.36
N PHE A 243 -20.74 -2.96 6.69
CA PHE A 243 -20.63 -1.56 7.14
C PHE A 243 -21.11 -0.53 6.11
N MET A 244 -20.98 -0.82 4.81
CA MET A 244 -21.49 0.07 3.76
C MET A 244 -23.02 0.17 3.75
N VAL A 245 -23.72 -0.83 4.29
CA VAL A 245 -25.20 -0.90 4.30
C VAL A 245 -25.75 -0.67 5.70
N ASN A 246 -25.09 -1.22 6.70
CA ASN A 246 -25.44 -1.14 8.11
C ASN A 246 -24.18 -0.85 8.94
N PRO A 247 -24.04 0.35 9.52
CA PRO A 247 -22.83 0.73 10.24
C PRO A 247 -22.69 0.08 11.61
N ARG A 248 -23.59 -0.82 12.06
CA ARG A 248 -23.47 -1.47 13.37
C ARG A 248 -22.32 -2.49 13.40
N ALA A 249 -21.48 -2.42 14.43
CA ALA A 249 -20.34 -3.30 14.63
C ALA A 249 -20.16 -3.73 16.08
N GLY A 250 -19.73 -4.97 16.28
CA GLY A 250 -19.45 -5.56 17.59
C GLY A 250 -18.01 -6.03 17.64
N LEU A 251 -17.21 -5.53 18.58
CA LEU A 251 -15.79 -5.91 18.70
C LEU A 251 -15.56 -6.78 19.92
N LEU A 252 -14.63 -7.72 19.80
CA LEU A 252 -14.11 -8.52 20.90
C LEU A 252 -12.58 -8.52 20.85
N PHE A 253 -11.97 -8.05 21.92
CA PHE A 253 -10.56 -8.23 22.22
C PHE A 253 -10.42 -9.28 23.32
N VAL A 254 -9.49 -10.22 23.15
CA VAL A 254 -9.20 -11.27 24.13
C VAL A 254 -7.77 -11.07 24.60
N ASP A 255 -7.58 -10.94 25.91
CA ASP A 255 -6.25 -11.10 26.49
C ASP A 255 -5.97 -12.60 26.62
N PHE A 256 -5.22 -13.11 25.66
CA PHE A 256 -4.87 -14.53 25.58
C PHE A 256 -4.10 -15.04 26.80
N ALA A 257 -3.39 -14.18 27.52
CA ALA A 257 -2.58 -14.57 28.68
C ALA A 257 -3.41 -14.62 29.98
N THR A 258 -4.49 -13.84 30.08
CA THR A 258 -5.34 -13.78 31.29
C THR A 258 -6.73 -14.36 31.10
N GLY A 259 -7.17 -14.61 29.86
CA GLY A 259 -8.52 -15.06 29.55
C GLY A 259 -9.59 -13.97 29.63
N ASP A 260 -9.16 -12.71 29.77
CA ASP A 260 -10.07 -11.57 29.85
C ASP A 260 -10.68 -11.25 28.48
N MET A 261 -11.92 -10.77 28.49
CA MET A 261 -12.63 -10.35 27.29
C MET A 261 -13.09 -8.90 27.41
N LEU A 262 -12.77 -8.10 26.40
CA LEU A 262 -13.30 -6.76 26.20
C LEU A 262 -14.24 -6.78 25.00
N GLN A 263 -15.53 -6.68 25.28
CA GLN A 263 -16.61 -6.71 24.30
C GLN A 263 -17.18 -5.30 24.12
N MET A 264 -17.42 -4.89 22.89
CA MET A 264 -17.96 -3.57 22.57
C MET A 264 -18.99 -3.64 21.46
N THR A 265 -19.97 -2.76 21.50
CA THR A 265 -20.87 -2.49 20.37
C THR A 265 -20.89 -1.01 20.05
N GLY A 266 -21.14 -0.66 18.80
CA GLY A 266 -21.16 0.72 18.33
C GLY A 266 -21.27 0.84 16.81
N SER A 267 -20.77 1.95 16.28
CA SER A 267 -20.85 2.27 14.85
C SER A 267 -19.49 2.19 14.16
N ALA A 268 -19.45 1.69 12.93
CA ALA A 268 -18.29 1.62 12.07
C ALA A 268 -18.47 2.46 10.78
N GLU A 269 -17.37 2.99 10.28
CA GLU A 269 -17.29 3.79 9.05
C GLU A 269 -16.09 3.33 8.20
N VAL A 270 -16.29 3.08 6.91
CA VAL A 270 -15.24 2.62 5.99
C VAL A 270 -14.61 3.80 5.25
N ILE A 271 -13.28 3.89 5.27
CA ILE A 271 -12.49 4.92 4.58
C ILE A 271 -11.75 4.24 3.41
N LEU A 272 -12.26 4.45 2.20
CA LEU A 272 -11.73 3.79 0.98
C LEU A 272 -10.49 4.49 0.42
N SER A 273 -10.39 5.81 0.55
CA SER A 273 -9.24 6.60 0.12
C SER A 273 -9.04 7.79 1.05
N SER A 274 -7.84 7.88 1.64
CA SER A 274 -7.41 9.01 2.47
C SER A 274 -5.88 9.03 2.48
N PRO A 275 -5.23 10.22 2.59
CA PRO A 275 -3.80 10.30 2.89
C PRO A 275 -3.40 9.47 4.13
N GLU A 276 -4.32 9.27 5.08
CA GLU A 276 -4.12 8.42 6.26
C GLU A 276 -3.87 6.95 5.89
N VAL A 277 -4.47 6.43 4.82
CA VAL A 277 -4.23 5.05 4.37
C VAL A 277 -2.76 4.84 4.00
N ALA A 278 -2.14 5.84 3.35
CA ALA A 278 -0.73 5.77 2.93
C ALA A 278 0.25 5.72 4.12
N ALA A 279 -0.18 6.19 5.30
CA ALA A 279 0.63 6.10 6.51
C ALA A 279 0.73 4.67 7.06
N PHE A 280 -0.29 3.83 6.85
CA PHE A 280 -0.29 2.43 7.26
C PHE A 280 0.27 1.53 6.15
N GLN A 281 1.56 1.23 6.19
CA GLN A 281 2.19 0.33 5.21
C GLN A 281 1.47 -1.03 5.14
N GLY A 282 1.06 -1.39 3.93
CA GLY A 282 0.38 -2.66 3.65
C GLY A 282 -1.13 -2.64 3.88
N ALA A 283 -1.69 -1.59 4.50
CA ALA A 283 -3.14 -1.39 4.55
C ALA A 283 -3.63 -0.96 3.16
N GLU A 284 -4.72 -1.58 2.70
CA GLU A 284 -5.37 -1.18 1.45
C GLU A 284 -6.44 -0.11 1.72
N ARG A 285 -7.02 -0.11 2.92
CA ARG A 285 -8.12 0.76 3.38
C ARG A 285 -8.01 0.97 4.90
N LEU A 286 -8.76 1.93 5.43
CA LEU A 286 -8.98 2.10 6.86
C LEU A 286 -10.47 1.99 7.18
N TRP A 287 -10.80 1.69 8.43
CA TRP A 287 -12.15 1.90 8.95
C TRP A 287 -12.08 2.35 10.41
N ARG A 288 -13.08 3.12 10.81
CA ARG A 288 -13.19 3.68 12.15
C ARG A 288 -14.30 2.98 12.92
N PHE A 289 -14.14 2.83 14.22
CA PHE A 289 -15.14 2.30 15.12
C PHE A 289 -15.32 3.23 16.32
N ARG A 290 -16.56 3.68 16.55
CA ARG A 290 -16.94 4.47 17.72
C ARG A 290 -17.67 3.56 18.71
N PRO A 291 -17.08 3.25 19.88
CA PRO A 291 -17.74 2.45 20.90
C PRO A 291 -18.91 3.22 21.52
N GLU A 292 -20.03 2.53 21.74
CA GLU A 292 -21.22 3.06 22.42
C GLU A 292 -21.48 2.37 23.76
N LYS A 293 -21.22 1.05 23.81
CA LYS A 293 -21.22 0.23 25.02
C LYS A 293 -19.95 -0.59 25.08
N VAL A 294 -19.36 -0.65 26.26
CA VAL A 294 -18.12 -1.36 26.55
C VAL A 294 -18.38 -2.29 27.73
N ILE A 295 -18.07 -3.57 27.57
CA ILE A 295 -18.28 -4.59 28.59
C ILE A 295 -16.96 -5.33 28.78
N TYR A 296 -16.47 -5.32 30.00
CA TYR A 296 -15.26 -6.02 30.38
C TYR A 296 -15.60 -7.24 31.23
N ARG A 297 -15.14 -8.41 30.81
CA ARG A 297 -15.33 -9.69 31.50
C ARG A 297 -13.97 -10.23 31.91
N GLU A 298 -13.66 -10.05 33.19
CA GLU A 298 -12.44 -10.58 33.81
C GLU A 298 -12.51 -12.10 33.89
N ASP A 299 -11.43 -12.79 33.54
CA ASP A 299 -11.37 -14.26 33.52
C ASP A 299 -12.58 -14.90 32.80
N GLY A 300 -13.04 -14.25 31.73
CA GLY A 300 -14.25 -14.66 31.01
C GLY A 300 -14.09 -16.03 30.34
N LEU A 301 -12.85 -16.42 29.99
CA LEU A 301 -12.54 -17.67 29.33
C LEU A 301 -11.85 -18.68 30.27
N PRO A 302 -12.16 -19.99 30.16
CA PRO A 302 -11.46 -21.06 30.88
C PRO A 302 -10.10 -21.42 30.26
N LEU A 303 -9.72 -20.76 29.18
CA LEU A 303 -8.54 -21.04 28.35
C LEU A 303 -7.48 -19.94 28.53
N ARG A 304 -6.21 -20.33 28.42
CA ARG A 304 -5.05 -19.45 28.27
C ARG A 304 -4.25 -19.88 27.07
N TRP A 305 -3.57 -18.93 26.42
CA TRP A 305 -2.73 -19.22 25.29
C TRP A 305 -1.32 -18.67 25.45
N ALA A 306 -0.34 -19.52 25.18
CA ALA A 306 1.05 -19.12 25.06
C ALA A 306 1.36 -18.81 23.59
N PHE A 307 2.07 -17.71 23.35
CA PHE A 307 2.57 -17.37 22.01
C PHE A 307 3.73 -18.30 21.64
N GLU A 308 3.72 -18.86 20.42
CA GLU A 308 4.81 -19.72 19.96
C GLU A 308 6.03 -18.90 19.49
N GLU A 309 7.24 -19.40 19.74
CA GLU A 309 8.45 -18.77 19.20
C GLU A 309 8.41 -18.77 17.67
N GLY A 310 8.64 -17.61 17.03
CA GLY A 310 8.45 -17.47 15.59
C GLY A 310 6.98 -17.52 15.14
N GLY A 311 6.03 -17.43 16.07
CA GLY A 311 4.60 -17.57 15.82
C GLY A 311 3.95 -16.45 14.97
N TRP A 312 4.68 -15.36 14.72
CA TRP A 312 4.23 -14.25 13.90
C TRP A 312 3.88 -14.70 12.47
N SER A 313 2.75 -14.21 11.96
CA SER A 313 2.33 -14.46 10.59
C SER A 313 3.31 -13.85 9.60
N PRO A 314 3.83 -14.61 8.60
CA PRO A 314 4.73 -14.07 7.59
C PRO A 314 4.15 -12.89 6.79
N SER A 315 2.81 -12.80 6.72
CA SER A 315 2.11 -11.70 6.06
C SER A 315 2.25 -10.34 6.77
N LEU A 316 2.76 -10.31 8.00
CA LEU A 316 3.03 -9.08 8.75
C LEU A 316 4.40 -8.48 8.49
N ASN A 317 5.32 -9.18 7.83
CA ASN A 317 6.69 -8.71 7.60
C ASN A 317 6.74 -7.39 6.80
N SER A 318 5.72 -7.12 5.97
CA SER A 318 5.61 -5.89 5.16
C SER A 318 4.74 -4.80 5.79
N THR A 319 4.17 -5.03 6.98
CA THR A 319 3.30 -4.08 7.70
C THR A 319 4.08 -3.29 8.75
N VAL A 320 3.66 -2.04 8.99
CA VAL A 320 4.19 -1.19 10.07
C VAL A 320 3.25 -1.20 11.27
N ASP A 321 3.79 -0.91 12.46
CA ASP A 321 2.97 -0.68 13.66
C ASP A 321 2.34 0.73 13.66
N CYS A 322 1.41 0.97 14.59
CA CYS A 322 0.70 2.25 14.71
C CYS A 322 1.61 3.43 15.07
N ASP A 323 2.66 3.20 15.85
CA ASP A 323 3.61 4.26 16.20
C ASP A 323 4.36 4.72 14.95
N GLN A 324 4.81 3.78 14.11
CA GLN A 324 5.39 4.07 12.80
C GLN A 324 4.39 4.77 11.86
N ALA A 325 3.11 4.41 11.89
CA ALA A 325 2.08 5.09 11.09
C ALA A 325 1.86 6.55 11.55
N LYS A 326 1.81 6.82 12.86
CA LYS A 326 1.73 8.18 13.40
C LYS A 326 2.95 9.01 13.01
N VAL A 327 4.14 8.44 13.18
CA VAL A 327 5.41 9.06 12.79
C VAL A 327 5.44 9.38 11.28
N ARG A 328 4.79 8.58 10.44
CA ARG A 328 4.63 8.87 8.99
C ARG A 328 3.65 9.99 8.70
N LEU A 329 2.56 10.12 9.46
CA LEU A 329 1.63 11.25 9.33
C LEU A 329 2.32 12.57 9.71
N GLU A 330 3.11 12.56 10.79
CA GLU A 330 3.95 13.70 11.17
C GLU A 330 4.97 14.03 10.08
N ALA A 331 5.59 13.01 9.48
CA ALA A 331 6.47 13.20 8.32
C ALA A 331 5.73 13.82 7.12
N ALA A 332 4.51 13.35 6.82
CA ALA A 332 3.68 13.84 5.71
C ALA A 332 3.28 15.31 5.88
N ALA A 333 3.02 15.76 7.11
CA ALA A 333 2.75 17.17 7.41
C ALA A 333 3.96 18.09 7.10
N LEU A 334 5.17 17.53 7.03
CA LEU A 334 6.41 18.23 6.72
C LEU A 334 6.89 18.03 5.27
N ALA A 335 6.01 17.64 4.35
CA ALA A 335 6.41 17.26 2.99
C ALA A 335 7.19 18.35 2.22
N ASP A 336 6.79 19.60 2.35
CA ASP A 336 7.43 20.74 1.69
C ASP A 336 8.61 21.33 2.49
N ALA A 337 8.84 20.85 3.72
CA ALA A 337 9.91 21.34 4.58
C ALA A 337 11.26 20.67 4.25
N TRP A 338 12.34 21.44 4.32
CA TRP A 338 13.69 20.90 4.31
C TRP A 338 13.97 20.25 5.67
N ARG A 339 14.09 18.93 5.68
CA ARG A 339 14.32 18.15 6.91
C ARG A 339 15.77 17.68 6.99
N PRO A 340 16.38 17.65 8.19
CA PRO A 340 17.74 17.17 8.36
C PRO A 340 17.80 15.64 8.34
N PHE A 341 18.75 15.11 7.58
CA PHE A 341 19.08 13.69 7.53
C PHE A 341 20.56 13.51 7.83
N ARG A 342 20.88 12.50 8.64
CA ARG A 342 22.25 12.06 8.85
C ARG A 342 22.61 10.93 7.89
N ILE A 343 23.85 10.91 7.42
CA ILE A 343 24.42 9.79 6.68
C ILE A 343 24.65 8.65 7.68
N ALA A 344 23.84 7.60 7.59
CA ALA A 344 23.97 6.44 8.46
C ALA A 344 25.08 5.49 7.98
N ARG A 345 25.23 5.37 6.66
CA ARG A 345 26.19 4.47 6.01
C ARG A 345 26.55 4.98 4.63
N VAL A 346 27.76 4.65 4.17
CA VAL A 346 28.23 4.90 2.80
C VAL A 346 28.73 3.60 2.19
N GLU A 347 28.60 3.44 0.87
CA GLU A 347 29.02 2.25 0.15
C GLU A 347 29.45 2.61 -1.28
N ASP A 348 30.64 2.18 -1.70
CA ASP A 348 31.11 2.36 -3.07
C ASP A 348 30.58 1.22 -3.95
N GLU A 349 29.61 1.54 -4.80
CA GLU A 349 28.89 0.56 -5.62
C GLU A 349 29.63 0.26 -6.94
N SER A 350 30.44 1.23 -7.40
CA SER A 350 31.37 1.09 -8.52
C SER A 350 32.46 2.15 -8.44
N THR A 351 33.38 2.17 -9.40
CA THR A 351 34.43 3.22 -9.49
C THR A 351 33.88 4.64 -9.66
N THR A 352 32.60 4.79 -10.02
CA THR A 352 31.98 6.10 -10.27
C THR A 352 30.72 6.37 -9.45
N ILE A 353 30.14 5.36 -8.79
CA ILE A 353 28.86 5.46 -8.06
C ILE A 353 29.08 5.13 -6.59
N ARG A 354 28.60 6.02 -5.71
CA ARG A 354 28.59 5.84 -4.25
C ARG A 354 27.17 5.96 -3.71
N SER A 355 26.76 5.00 -2.88
CA SER A 355 25.50 5.02 -2.15
C SER A 355 25.65 5.72 -0.80
N LEU A 356 24.65 6.54 -0.46
CA LEU A 356 24.48 7.17 0.85
C LEU A 356 23.15 6.69 1.44
N TYR A 357 23.22 6.13 2.64
CA TYR A 357 22.05 5.68 3.41
C TYR A 357 21.65 6.79 4.38
N LEU A 358 20.42 7.25 4.26
CA LEU A 358 19.92 8.43 4.96
C LEU A 358 18.99 8.01 6.10
N ALA A 359 19.26 8.52 7.29
CA ALA A 359 18.37 8.39 8.45
C ALA A 359 17.89 9.79 8.88
N PRO A 360 16.61 9.96 9.22
CA PRO A 360 16.12 11.26 9.67
C PRO A 360 16.78 11.63 11.00
N ASP A 361 17.10 12.92 11.17
CA ASP A 361 17.82 13.45 12.34
C ASP A 361 17.01 14.49 13.13
N ASP A 362 15.70 14.54 12.88
CA ASP A 362 14.72 15.43 13.52
C ASP A 362 13.74 14.69 14.45
N GLY A 363 13.92 13.38 14.64
CA GLY A 363 13.02 12.54 15.43
C GLY A 363 11.69 12.21 14.71
N VAL A 364 11.49 12.74 13.51
CA VAL A 364 10.35 12.43 12.66
C VAL A 364 10.78 11.32 11.69
N GLY A 365 9.92 10.35 11.40
CA GLY A 365 10.32 9.19 10.59
C GLY A 365 10.43 9.47 9.09
N LEU A 366 10.57 8.40 8.33
CA LEU A 366 10.61 8.45 6.87
C LEU A 366 9.21 8.55 6.29
N MET A 367 9.07 9.31 5.20
CA MET A 367 7.85 9.31 4.39
C MET A 367 7.82 8.09 3.48
N ALA A 368 6.65 7.49 3.27
CA ALA A 368 6.53 6.43 2.27
C ALA A 368 6.82 7.01 0.87
N HIS A 369 7.60 6.28 0.07
CA HIS A 369 7.88 6.61 -1.33
C HIS A 369 7.36 5.52 -2.25
N GLN A 370 7.30 5.81 -3.54
CA GLN A 370 7.10 4.82 -4.60
C GLN A 370 8.42 4.48 -5.28
N ALA A 371 8.55 3.23 -5.74
CA ALA A 371 9.75 2.76 -6.43
C ALA A 371 9.97 3.54 -7.73
N GLY A 372 11.09 4.26 -7.81
CA GLY A 372 11.46 5.12 -8.94
C GLY A 372 11.39 6.63 -8.63
N GLN A 373 10.78 7.04 -7.52
CA GLN A 373 10.81 8.44 -7.07
C GLN A 373 12.21 8.93 -6.70
N HIS A 374 12.40 10.25 -6.74
CA HIS A 374 13.61 10.93 -6.33
C HIS A 374 13.43 11.75 -5.06
N LEU A 375 14.56 12.00 -4.40
CA LEU A 375 14.66 12.85 -3.23
C LEU A 375 15.31 14.19 -3.64
N PRO A 376 14.62 15.33 -3.47
CA PRO A 376 15.26 16.65 -3.56
C PRO A 376 16.20 16.84 -2.36
N ILE A 377 17.47 17.14 -2.62
CA ILE A 377 18.52 17.32 -1.63
C ILE A 377 19.10 18.72 -1.76
N ARG A 378 19.26 19.41 -0.63
CA ARG A 378 19.94 20.69 -0.52
C ARG A 378 21.35 20.47 0.05
N ILE A 379 22.34 20.98 -0.67
CA ILE A 379 23.77 20.75 -0.42
C ILE A 379 24.46 22.09 -0.19
N ASN A 380 25.10 22.24 0.97
CA ASN A 380 25.89 23.42 1.31
C ASN A 380 27.35 23.14 0.97
N VAL A 381 27.85 23.75 -0.10
CA VAL A 381 29.19 23.44 -0.65
C VAL A 381 30.34 24.27 -0.05
N GLY A 382 30.04 25.28 0.77
CA GLY A 382 31.00 26.11 1.50
C GLY A 382 30.33 27.20 2.33
N ASP A 383 31.08 27.83 3.24
CA ASP A 383 30.59 28.94 4.07
C ASP A 383 30.30 30.17 3.21
N GLY A 384 29.04 30.62 3.19
CA GLY A 384 28.58 31.77 2.41
C GLY A 384 28.26 31.49 0.93
N GLU A 385 28.52 30.27 0.44
CA GLU A 385 28.09 29.85 -0.90
C GLU A 385 26.61 29.46 -0.94
N ARG A 386 25.96 29.65 -2.09
CA ARG A 386 24.56 29.28 -2.25
C ARG A 386 24.37 27.76 -2.15
N PRO A 387 23.37 27.28 -1.39
CA PRO A 387 23.01 25.88 -1.39
C PRO A 387 22.62 25.42 -2.79
N LEU A 388 23.16 24.28 -3.22
CA LEU A 388 22.76 23.63 -4.46
C LEU A 388 21.61 22.67 -4.17
N VAL A 389 20.53 22.77 -4.94
CA VAL A 389 19.43 21.80 -4.88
C VAL A 389 19.54 20.81 -6.04
N ARG A 390 19.57 19.51 -5.74
CA ARG A 390 19.65 18.43 -6.73
C ARG A 390 18.70 17.30 -6.36
N SER A 391 18.14 16.64 -7.36
CA SER A 391 17.29 15.47 -7.19
C SER A 391 18.09 14.20 -7.45
N TYR A 392 17.99 13.23 -6.55
CA TYR A 392 18.61 11.91 -6.69
C TYR A 392 17.57 10.83 -6.48
N THR A 393 17.48 9.88 -7.40
CA THR A 393 16.55 8.75 -7.28
C THR A 393 16.80 7.95 -6.01
N LEU A 394 15.73 7.57 -5.32
CA LEU A 394 15.80 6.60 -4.23
C LEU A 394 16.07 5.22 -4.83
N SER A 395 17.27 4.69 -4.60
CA SER A 395 17.68 3.35 -5.05
C SER A 395 17.24 2.23 -4.10
N SER A 396 16.46 2.55 -3.07
CA SER A 396 15.78 1.59 -2.17
C SER A 396 14.32 1.38 -2.57
N ALA A 397 13.78 0.19 -2.28
CA ALA A 397 12.36 -0.07 -2.45
C ALA A 397 11.52 0.53 -1.30
N PRO A 398 10.23 0.82 -1.52
CA PRO A 398 9.32 1.29 -0.47
C PRO A 398 9.28 0.38 0.76
N THR A 399 9.48 -0.93 0.56
CA THR A 399 9.46 -1.94 1.61
C THR A 399 10.75 -2.03 2.42
N ASP A 400 11.84 -1.40 1.99
CA ASP A 400 13.15 -1.49 2.68
C ASP A 400 13.15 -0.68 3.99
N GLY A 401 12.21 0.24 4.18
CA GLY A 401 12.12 1.08 5.37
C GLY A 401 13.30 2.04 5.57
N LEU A 402 14.02 2.35 4.49
CA LEU A 402 15.17 3.26 4.49
C LEU A 402 15.22 4.09 3.21
N TYR A 403 15.89 5.23 3.27
CA TYR A 403 16.27 6.01 2.09
C TYR A 403 17.71 5.71 1.72
N ARG A 404 17.92 5.25 0.49
CA ARG A 404 19.23 5.13 -0.15
C ARG A 404 19.22 5.98 -1.41
N ILE A 405 20.20 6.87 -1.55
CA ILE A 405 20.50 7.51 -2.84
C ILE A 405 21.83 6.98 -3.35
N SER A 406 21.98 6.85 -4.66
CA SER A 406 23.23 6.38 -5.26
C SER A 406 23.69 7.38 -6.33
N VAL A 407 24.84 7.99 -6.08
CA VAL A 407 25.28 9.21 -6.74
C VAL A 407 26.47 8.90 -7.64
N LYS A 408 26.35 9.22 -8.93
CA LYS A 408 27.50 9.24 -9.84
C LYS A 408 28.32 10.51 -9.64
N LYS A 409 29.65 10.38 -9.57
CA LYS A 409 30.58 11.51 -9.43
C LYS A 409 30.69 12.31 -10.74
N ASP A 410 29.80 13.29 -10.90
CA ASP A 410 29.70 14.14 -12.09
C ASP A 410 29.21 15.55 -11.73
N GLY A 411 30.12 16.52 -11.60
CA GLY A 411 29.82 17.89 -11.18
C GLY A 411 30.11 18.24 -9.70
N VAL A 412 29.80 19.48 -9.31
CA VAL A 412 30.18 20.04 -7.99
C VAL A 412 29.42 19.37 -6.85
N ALA A 413 28.08 19.31 -6.95
CA ALA A 413 27.21 18.70 -5.95
C ALA A 413 27.54 17.22 -5.68
N SER A 414 27.71 16.42 -6.74
CA SER A 414 28.01 14.99 -6.61
C SER A 414 29.42 14.74 -6.06
N ARG A 415 30.41 15.58 -6.37
CA ARG A 415 31.74 15.53 -5.73
C ARG A 415 31.67 15.82 -4.23
N HIS A 416 30.85 16.77 -3.81
CA HIS A 416 30.63 17.05 -2.40
C HIS A 416 29.97 15.86 -1.70
N LEU A 417 28.91 15.29 -2.28
CA LEU A 417 28.25 14.09 -1.74
C LEU A 417 29.18 12.88 -1.65
N HIS A 418 30.10 12.72 -2.61
CA HIS A 418 31.15 11.69 -2.56
C HIS A 418 32.13 11.89 -1.40
N GLY A 419 32.29 13.11 -0.89
CA GLY A 419 33.17 13.41 0.25
C GLY A 419 32.55 13.11 1.62
N LEU A 420 31.23 12.92 1.68
CA LEU A 420 30.51 12.72 2.94
C LEU A 420 30.83 11.37 3.59
N LYS A 421 30.74 11.34 4.91
CA LYS A 421 31.02 10.18 5.78
C LYS A 421 29.83 9.90 6.70
N PRO A 422 29.74 8.70 7.29
CA PRO A 422 28.75 8.43 8.31
C PRO A 422 28.83 9.46 9.44
N GLY A 423 27.67 10.00 9.84
CA GLY A 423 27.53 11.09 10.81
C GLY A 423 27.34 12.48 10.20
N ASP A 424 27.76 12.71 8.95
CA ASP A 424 27.53 13.98 8.27
C ASP A 424 26.03 14.22 8.03
N ARG A 425 25.65 15.48 7.83
CA ARG A 425 24.25 15.90 7.64
C ARG A 425 24.00 16.46 6.25
N ILE A 426 22.85 16.14 5.71
CA ILE A 426 22.27 16.76 4.52
C ILE A 426 20.82 17.15 4.79
N GLU A 427 20.25 17.99 3.94
CA GLU A 427 18.83 18.32 4.02
C GLU A 427 18.08 17.78 2.82
N ALA A 428 16.90 17.22 3.07
CA ALA A 428 16.05 16.67 2.02
C ALA A 428 14.58 17.04 2.22
N ARG A 429 13.84 17.11 1.11
CA ARG A 429 12.36 17.20 1.10
C ARG A 429 11.73 15.83 0.92
N ALA A 430 10.39 15.78 0.94
CA ALA A 430 9.65 14.57 0.61
C ALA A 430 10.08 13.97 -0.76
N PRO A 431 10.03 12.63 -0.88
CA PRO A 431 10.13 11.95 -2.17
C PRO A 431 9.13 12.52 -3.18
N ALA A 432 9.58 12.70 -4.42
CA ALA A 432 8.79 13.27 -5.50
C ALA A 432 9.07 12.55 -6.82
N GLY A 433 8.27 12.83 -7.84
CA GLY A 433 8.42 12.27 -9.19
C GLY A 433 7.34 11.28 -9.57
N SER A 434 7.14 11.13 -10.87
CA SER A 434 6.11 10.31 -11.53
C SER A 434 6.66 9.08 -12.25
N PHE A 435 7.98 8.91 -12.30
CA PHE A 435 8.62 7.73 -12.90
C PHE A 435 8.57 6.56 -11.91
N THR A 436 7.39 5.96 -11.76
CA THR A 436 7.14 4.87 -10.80
C THR A 436 6.59 3.64 -11.47
N ILE A 437 6.71 2.49 -10.80
CA ILE A 437 6.18 1.20 -11.29
C ILE A 437 5.09 0.67 -10.36
N ASP A 438 4.04 0.10 -10.95
CA ASP A 438 3.14 -0.80 -10.23
C ASP A 438 3.70 -2.22 -10.26
N GLY A 439 4.24 -2.68 -9.12
CA GLY A 439 4.76 -4.05 -8.97
C GLY A 439 3.69 -5.14 -9.07
N THR A 440 2.40 -4.78 -8.99
CA THR A 440 1.26 -5.71 -9.00
C THR A 440 0.57 -5.87 -10.34
N GLU A 441 0.99 -5.11 -11.36
CA GLU A 441 0.52 -5.25 -12.74
C GLU A 441 0.86 -6.66 -13.28
N ARG A 442 0.04 -7.18 -14.20
CA ARG A 442 0.24 -8.51 -14.79
C ARG A 442 1.13 -8.47 -16.02
N ARG A 443 1.02 -7.39 -16.79
CA ARG A 443 1.77 -7.24 -18.03
C ARG A 443 3.26 -7.21 -17.75
N PRO A 444 4.07 -7.96 -18.51
CA PRO A 444 5.49 -7.99 -18.25
C PRO A 444 6.17 -6.63 -18.35
N ALA A 445 7.23 -6.44 -17.58
CA ALA A 445 8.02 -5.21 -17.55
C ALA A 445 9.38 -5.40 -18.22
N VAL A 446 9.83 -4.38 -18.94
CA VAL A 446 11.18 -4.27 -19.50
C VAL A 446 11.83 -3.05 -18.88
N LEU A 447 12.73 -3.29 -17.93
CA LEU A 447 13.44 -2.27 -17.17
C LEU A 447 14.81 -2.04 -17.80
N ILE A 448 15.08 -0.83 -18.31
CA ILE A 448 16.31 -0.51 -19.05
C ILE A 448 17.03 0.65 -18.36
N GLY A 449 18.18 0.35 -17.77
CA GLY A 449 19.02 1.31 -17.05
C GLY A 449 20.41 1.44 -17.68
N ALA A 450 20.84 2.67 -17.96
CA ALA A 450 22.21 2.94 -18.43
C ALA A 450 23.00 3.82 -17.45
N GLY A 451 24.17 3.34 -17.02
CA GLY A 451 25.01 4.00 -16.01
C GLY A 451 24.24 4.21 -14.71
N VAL A 452 24.22 5.46 -14.20
CA VAL A 452 23.44 5.81 -12.99
C VAL A 452 21.92 5.70 -13.18
N GLY A 453 21.45 5.59 -14.44
CA GLY A 453 20.09 5.22 -14.82
C GLY A 453 19.60 3.90 -14.22
N ILE A 454 20.51 3.06 -13.72
CA ILE A 454 20.15 1.82 -13.03
C ILE A 454 19.45 2.05 -11.68
N THR A 455 19.57 3.24 -11.08
CA THR A 455 19.05 3.52 -9.72
C THR A 455 17.52 3.41 -9.58
N PRO A 456 16.67 4.03 -10.44
CA PRO A 456 15.23 3.76 -10.41
C PRO A 456 14.92 2.32 -10.77
N ILE A 457 15.63 1.75 -11.75
CA ILE A 457 15.43 0.37 -12.20
C ILE A 457 15.65 -0.64 -11.07
N LEU A 458 16.68 -0.44 -10.25
CA LEU A 458 16.96 -1.26 -9.07
C LEU A 458 15.82 -1.14 -8.05
N ALA A 459 15.37 0.07 -7.73
CA ALA A 459 14.24 0.27 -6.82
C ALA A 459 12.96 -0.40 -7.32
N MET A 460 12.68 -0.29 -8.63
CA MET A 460 11.55 -0.94 -9.30
C MET A 460 11.66 -2.47 -9.23
N LEU A 461 12.84 -3.03 -9.50
CA LEU A 461 13.08 -4.47 -9.43
C LEU A 461 12.88 -5.02 -8.01
N LYS A 462 13.46 -4.35 -7.01
CA LYS A 462 13.27 -4.68 -5.59
C LYS A 462 11.79 -4.64 -5.21
N HIS A 463 11.04 -3.65 -5.70
CA HIS A 463 9.61 -3.54 -5.45
C HIS A 463 8.80 -4.67 -6.09
N ILE A 464 9.10 -5.06 -7.34
CA ILE A 464 8.47 -6.21 -8.01
C ILE A 464 8.68 -7.50 -7.20
N VAL A 465 9.90 -7.74 -6.73
CA VAL A 465 10.22 -8.94 -5.93
C VAL A 465 9.50 -8.92 -4.58
N ALA A 466 9.45 -7.76 -3.91
CA ALA A 466 8.71 -7.61 -2.66
C ALA A 466 7.20 -7.84 -2.84
N GLU A 467 6.60 -7.31 -3.91
CA GLU A 467 5.19 -7.52 -4.23
C GLU A 467 4.90 -8.97 -4.65
N SER A 468 5.86 -9.64 -5.30
CA SER A 468 5.75 -11.06 -5.60
C SER A 468 5.59 -11.89 -4.33
N ARG A 469 6.44 -11.65 -3.32
CA ARG A 469 6.34 -12.33 -2.01
C ARG A 469 4.99 -12.05 -1.34
N ARG A 470 4.51 -10.80 -1.41
CA ARG A 470 3.25 -10.37 -0.78
C ARG A 470 2.01 -10.99 -1.46
N LYS A 471 1.96 -10.98 -2.79
CA LYS A 471 0.82 -11.46 -3.58
C LYS A 471 0.95 -12.93 -4.02
N ARG A 472 2.08 -13.59 -3.72
CA ARG A 472 2.46 -14.94 -4.18
C ARG A 472 2.37 -15.08 -5.70
N ARG A 473 2.83 -14.06 -6.42
CA ARG A 473 2.79 -14.01 -7.88
C ARG A 473 3.81 -13.01 -8.41
N THR A 474 4.77 -13.47 -9.21
CA THR A 474 5.79 -12.60 -9.81
C THR A 474 5.30 -11.96 -11.11
N ARG A 475 5.52 -10.65 -11.27
CA ARG A 475 5.38 -9.95 -12.56
C ARG A 475 6.58 -10.31 -13.45
N PRO A 476 6.40 -10.94 -14.62
CA PRO A 476 7.54 -11.29 -15.48
C PRO A 476 8.32 -10.04 -15.89
N THR A 477 9.64 -10.08 -15.78
CA THR A 477 10.48 -8.87 -15.90
C THR A 477 11.78 -9.16 -16.64
N TRP A 478 12.14 -8.30 -17.59
CA TRP A 478 13.46 -8.25 -18.20
C TRP A 478 14.20 -7.00 -17.73
N VAL A 479 15.43 -7.17 -17.30
CA VAL A 479 16.28 -6.09 -16.82
C VAL A 479 17.46 -5.96 -17.77
N PHE A 480 17.60 -4.81 -18.39
CA PHE A 480 18.74 -4.46 -19.22
C PHE A 480 19.60 -3.45 -18.49
N GLN A 481 20.83 -3.83 -18.16
CA GLN A 481 21.79 -2.99 -17.45
C GLN A 481 22.95 -2.66 -18.37
N ALA A 482 23.06 -1.40 -18.78
CA ALA A 482 24.17 -0.90 -19.58
C ALA A 482 25.19 -0.14 -18.74
N ALA A 483 26.47 -0.42 -18.94
CA ALA A 483 27.60 0.34 -18.40
C ALA A 483 28.68 0.54 -19.46
N ARG A 484 29.68 1.39 -19.16
CA ARG A 484 30.82 1.57 -20.07
C ARG A 484 31.76 0.38 -20.00
N SER A 485 32.25 0.09 -18.81
CA SER A 485 33.16 -1.03 -18.49
C SER A 485 32.62 -1.82 -17.27
N PRO A 486 33.17 -3.00 -16.96
CA PRO A 486 32.79 -3.77 -15.78
C PRO A 486 32.93 -2.98 -14.47
N GLU A 487 34.00 -2.19 -14.32
CA GLU A 487 34.34 -1.48 -13.08
C GLU A 487 33.41 -0.28 -12.81
N GLU A 488 32.70 0.19 -13.83
CA GLU A 488 31.70 1.24 -13.70
C GLU A 488 30.30 0.69 -13.42
N ARG A 489 30.05 -0.60 -13.68
CA ARG A 489 28.75 -1.22 -13.47
C ARG A 489 28.50 -1.43 -11.98
N ALA A 490 27.40 -0.85 -11.49
CA ALA A 490 27.03 -0.88 -10.07
C ALA A 490 25.98 -1.95 -9.78
N PHE A 491 25.93 -2.45 -8.54
CA PHE A 491 24.88 -3.33 -8.00
C PHE A 491 24.83 -4.76 -8.59
N ASP A 492 25.90 -5.26 -9.20
CA ASP A 492 25.91 -6.60 -9.84
C ASP A 492 25.41 -7.71 -8.90
N ARG A 493 25.87 -7.72 -7.64
CA ARG A 493 25.43 -8.69 -6.64
C ARG A 493 23.96 -8.53 -6.25
N GLU A 494 23.54 -7.32 -5.93
CA GLU A 494 22.15 -7.05 -5.47
C GLU A 494 21.14 -7.41 -6.57
N ILE A 495 21.45 -7.10 -7.84
CA ILE A 495 20.60 -7.47 -8.98
C ILE A 495 20.60 -8.99 -9.19
N ALA A 496 21.75 -9.66 -9.08
CA ALA A 496 21.83 -11.12 -9.22
C ALA A 496 20.99 -11.84 -8.15
N ASP A 497 21.04 -11.38 -6.90
CA ASP A 497 20.22 -11.93 -5.81
C ASP A 497 18.72 -11.76 -6.11
N LEU A 498 18.29 -10.58 -6.59
CA LEU A 498 16.90 -10.34 -6.99
C LEU A 498 16.45 -11.19 -8.18
N VAL A 499 17.33 -11.45 -9.13
CA VAL A 499 17.06 -12.36 -10.26
C VAL A 499 16.84 -13.78 -9.79
N ALA A 500 17.68 -14.27 -8.86
CA ALA A 500 17.54 -15.60 -8.27
C ALA A 500 16.20 -15.75 -7.53
N GLU A 501 15.80 -14.73 -6.76
CA GLU A 501 14.50 -14.67 -6.08
C GLU A 501 13.30 -14.59 -7.05
N GLY A 502 13.52 -14.16 -8.28
CA GLY A 502 12.49 -14.14 -9.32
C GLY A 502 12.06 -15.53 -9.81
N GLU A 503 12.75 -16.59 -9.40
CA GLU A 503 12.45 -18.00 -9.75
C GLU A 503 12.23 -18.20 -11.26
N GLY A 504 13.08 -17.57 -12.09
CA GLY A 504 13.03 -17.66 -13.55
C GLY A 504 12.07 -16.69 -14.24
N ASN A 505 11.27 -15.93 -13.50
CA ASN A 505 10.40 -14.88 -14.04
C ASN A 505 11.13 -13.55 -14.27
N ILE A 506 12.34 -13.40 -13.72
CA ILE A 506 13.18 -12.21 -13.89
C ILE A 506 14.40 -12.63 -14.70
N ARG A 507 14.71 -11.88 -15.76
CA ARG A 507 15.86 -12.12 -16.64
C ARG A 507 16.74 -10.88 -16.71
N LEU A 508 18.04 -11.04 -16.49
CA LEU A 508 19.03 -9.97 -16.59
C LEU A 508 19.80 -10.06 -17.91
N VAL A 509 20.03 -8.90 -18.52
CA VAL A 509 20.84 -8.72 -19.72
C VAL A 509 21.82 -7.57 -19.46
N ARG A 510 23.11 -7.85 -19.55
CA ARG A 510 24.18 -6.91 -19.25
C ARG A 510 24.84 -6.44 -20.54
N ALA A 511 24.94 -5.13 -20.72
CA ALA A 511 25.59 -4.53 -21.87
C ALA A 511 26.81 -3.70 -21.45
N LEU A 512 27.92 -3.89 -22.15
CA LEU A 512 29.14 -3.11 -21.97
C LEU A 512 29.53 -2.44 -23.29
N SER A 513 29.58 -1.10 -23.31
CA SER A 513 30.01 -0.38 -24.52
C SER A 513 31.51 -0.45 -24.78
N GLN A 514 32.30 -0.76 -23.74
CA GLN A 514 33.75 -0.91 -23.75
C GLN A 514 34.11 -2.10 -22.85
N PRO A 515 33.87 -3.35 -23.29
CA PRO A 515 34.07 -4.54 -22.46
C PRO A 515 35.53 -4.75 -22.04
N ALA A 516 36.50 -4.16 -22.74
CA ALA A 516 37.94 -4.31 -22.46
C ALA A 516 38.32 -5.81 -22.34
N THR A 517 38.80 -6.26 -21.18
CA THR A 517 39.18 -7.66 -20.91
C THR A 517 38.03 -8.53 -20.37
N ALA A 518 36.81 -8.01 -20.33
CA ALA A 518 35.63 -8.75 -19.87
C ALA A 518 35.28 -9.91 -20.81
N ILE A 519 34.71 -10.97 -20.24
CA ILE A 519 34.36 -12.21 -20.93
C ILE A 519 32.86 -12.23 -21.25
N GLU A 520 32.52 -12.47 -22.52
CA GLU A 520 31.13 -12.62 -22.96
C GLU A 520 30.46 -13.83 -22.29
N SER A 521 29.17 -13.73 -21.99
CA SER A 521 28.35 -14.70 -21.22
C SER A 521 28.74 -14.88 -19.75
N GLN A 522 29.87 -14.34 -19.31
CA GLN A 522 30.26 -14.30 -17.90
C GLN A 522 30.04 -12.91 -17.31
N ASP A 523 30.71 -11.91 -17.89
CA ASP A 523 30.70 -10.54 -17.40
C ASP A 523 29.64 -9.69 -18.10
N TYR A 524 29.34 -9.97 -19.37
CA TYR A 524 28.34 -9.25 -20.16
C TYR A 524 27.68 -10.15 -21.21
N ASP A 525 26.52 -9.73 -21.69
CA ASP A 525 25.70 -10.46 -22.66
C ASP A 525 25.60 -9.70 -24.00
N ILE A 526 25.85 -8.38 -24.00
CA ILE A 526 25.86 -7.52 -25.19
C ILE A 526 27.13 -6.65 -25.21
N ALA A 527 27.89 -6.71 -26.31
CA ALA A 527 28.96 -5.76 -26.59
C ALA A 527 28.39 -4.55 -27.34
N GLY A 528 28.56 -3.34 -26.79
CA GLY A 528 28.08 -2.09 -27.38
C GLY A 528 26.97 -1.40 -26.58
N ARG A 529 26.25 -0.50 -27.25
CA ARG A 529 25.09 0.20 -26.67
C ARG A 529 23.83 -0.59 -27.00
N ILE A 530 22.92 -0.69 -26.02
CA ILE A 530 21.60 -1.32 -26.24
C ILE A 530 20.82 -0.49 -27.26
N ASP A 531 20.22 -1.19 -28.23
CA ASP A 531 19.33 -0.63 -29.24
C ASP A 531 18.12 -1.59 -29.44
N LEU A 532 17.26 -1.28 -30.42
CA LEU A 532 16.11 -2.14 -30.71
C LEU A 532 16.46 -3.52 -31.27
N ILE A 533 17.61 -3.68 -31.94
CA ILE A 533 18.01 -4.98 -32.49
C ILE A 533 18.22 -5.94 -31.33
N HIS A 534 18.90 -5.48 -30.28
CA HIS A 534 19.08 -6.24 -29.06
C HIS A 534 17.74 -6.55 -28.37
N LEU A 535 16.84 -5.57 -28.24
CA LEU A 535 15.53 -5.81 -27.63
C LEU A 535 14.73 -6.87 -28.39
N LYS A 536 14.70 -6.81 -29.73
CA LYS A 536 14.01 -7.81 -30.57
C LYS A 536 14.63 -9.20 -30.48
N ALA A 537 15.94 -9.28 -30.30
CA ALA A 537 16.64 -10.56 -30.18
C ALA A 537 16.38 -11.25 -28.83
N THR A 538 16.16 -10.47 -27.77
CA THR A 538 16.03 -11.00 -26.41
C THR A 538 14.59 -11.16 -25.92
N LEU A 539 13.70 -10.24 -26.31
CA LEU A 539 12.31 -10.24 -25.85
C LEU A 539 11.46 -11.19 -26.71
N PRO A 540 10.72 -12.12 -26.09
CA PRO A 540 9.64 -12.83 -26.76
C PRO A 540 8.60 -11.87 -27.36
N PHE A 541 7.74 -12.40 -28.24
CA PHE A 541 6.58 -11.63 -28.70
C PHE A 541 5.53 -11.57 -27.60
N ASP A 542 5.29 -10.38 -27.04
CA ASP A 542 4.33 -10.13 -25.96
C ASP A 542 3.94 -8.64 -25.91
N ASP A 543 2.99 -8.29 -25.03
CA ASP A 543 2.63 -6.91 -24.67
C ASP A 543 3.43 -6.47 -23.44
N TYR A 544 4.24 -5.41 -23.55
CA TYR A 544 5.21 -5.01 -22.52
C TYR A 544 5.00 -3.58 -22.03
N ASP A 545 5.36 -3.34 -20.76
CA ASP A 545 5.72 -2.00 -20.29
C ASP A 545 7.22 -1.76 -20.36
N PHE A 546 7.61 -0.62 -20.89
CA PHE A 546 9.02 -0.21 -20.97
C PHE A 546 9.32 0.89 -19.97
N TYR A 547 10.36 0.71 -19.17
CA TYR A 547 10.87 1.70 -18.22
C TYR A 547 12.30 2.04 -18.59
N LEU A 548 12.54 3.26 -19.06
CA LEU A 548 13.81 3.70 -19.63
C LEU A 548 14.45 4.77 -18.74
N CYS A 549 15.66 4.54 -18.27
CA CYS A 549 16.41 5.57 -17.54
C CYS A 549 17.90 5.58 -17.93
N GLY A 550 18.41 6.75 -18.28
CA GLY A 550 19.80 6.89 -18.73
C GLY A 550 20.12 8.26 -19.33
N PRO A 551 21.27 8.36 -20.03
CA PRO A 551 21.66 9.56 -20.76
C PRO A 551 20.62 9.95 -21.83
N ALA A 552 20.41 11.24 -22.07
CA ALA A 552 19.35 11.74 -22.94
C ALA A 552 19.33 11.11 -24.34
N ALA A 553 20.48 11.03 -25.02
CA ALA A 553 20.57 10.42 -26.36
C ALA A 553 20.22 8.93 -26.36
N PHE A 554 20.57 8.20 -25.29
CA PHE A 554 20.24 6.79 -25.12
C PHE A 554 18.73 6.61 -24.93
N THR A 555 18.13 7.37 -24.01
CA THR A 555 16.70 7.28 -23.72
C THR A 555 15.86 7.70 -24.93
N GLN A 556 16.24 8.78 -25.63
CA GLN A 556 15.53 9.24 -26.85
C GLN A 556 15.60 8.21 -27.97
N SER A 557 16.77 7.61 -28.22
CA SER A 557 16.94 6.61 -29.28
C SER A 557 16.09 5.36 -29.05
N LEU A 558 16.04 4.84 -27.81
CA LEU A 558 15.18 3.70 -27.47
C LEU A 558 13.69 4.07 -27.55
N TYR A 559 13.31 5.25 -27.04
CA TYR A 559 11.94 5.75 -27.13
C TYR A 559 11.46 5.81 -28.59
N ASP A 560 12.23 6.46 -29.47
CA ASP A 560 11.88 6.61 -30.88
C ASP A 560 11.82 5.27 -31.60
N GLY A 561 12.71 4.35 -31.23
CA GLY A 561 12.68 2.98 -31.69
C GLY A 561 11.39 2.26 -31.32
N LEU A 562 11.02 2.27 -30.03
CA LEU A 562 9.81 1.61 -29.54
C LEU A 562 8.55 2.19 -30.20
N ARG A 563 8.50 3.51 -30.40
CA ARG A 563 7.41 4.16 -31.15
C ARG A 563 7.38 3.70 -32.61
N ALA A 564 8.53 3.50 -33.25
CA ALA A 564 8.59 2.95 -34.61
C ALA A 564 8.12 1.48 -34.70
N LEU A 565 8.07 0.76 -33.57
CA LEU A 565 7.45 -0.56 -33.44
C LEU A 565 5.97 -0.50 -33.04
N ASN A 566 5.35 0.69 -33.09
CA ASN A 566 3.96 0.95 -32.69
C ASN A 566 3.65 0.62 -31.22
N ILE A 567 4.66 0.60 -30.35
CA ILE A 567 4.41 0.52 -28.90
C ILE A 567 3.79 1.83 -28.44
N ALA A 568 2.61 1.77 -27.84
CA ALA A 568 1.87 2.94 -27.35
C ALA A 568 2.72 3.78 -26.37
N ASP A 569 2.68 5.11 -26.51
CA ASP A 569 3.42 6.05 -25.64
C ASP A 569 3.07 5.87 -24.16
N ALA A 570 1.79 5.53 -23.89
CA ALA A 570 1.33 5.21 -22.54
C ALA A 570 2.01 3.97 -21.92
N ARG A 571 2.67 3.12 -22.72
CA ARG A 571 3.45 1.95 -22.25
C ARG A 571 4.94 2.22 -22.11
N ILE A 572 5.41 3.41 -22.49
CA ILE A 572 6.83 3.77 -22.46
C ILE A 572 7.04 4.82 -21.38
N HIS A 573 7.46 4.39 -20.22
CA HIS A 573 7.83 5.24 -19.10
C HIS A 573 9.31 5.59 -19.23
N ALA A 574 9.67 6.87 -19.19
CA ALA A 574 11.05 7.27 -19.42
C ALA A 574 11.45 8.50 -18.62
N GLU A 575 12.67 8.47 -18.09
CA GLU A 575 13.32 9.59 -17.40
C GLU A 575 14.74 9.78 -17.97
N ALA A 576 15.09 11.03 -18.28
CA ALA A 576 16.43 11.41 -18.72
C ALA A 576 17.11 12.25 -17.63
N PHE A 577 18.33 11.89 -17.27
CA PHE A 577 19.14 12.70 -16.36
C PHE A 577 19.82 13.85 -17.11
N GLY A 578 19.79 15.05 -16.52
CA GLY A 578 20.44 16.25 -17.05
C GLY A 578 19.46 17.29 -17.59
N LEU A 579 19.98 18.26 -18.34
CA LEU A 579 19.22 19.42 -18.84
C LEU A 579 18.26 19.09 -19.99
N SER A 580 18.39 17.91 -20.61
CA SER A 580 17.60 17.55 -21.78
C SER A 580 16.30 16.85 -21.38
N SER A 581 15.18 17.34 -21.88
CA SER A 581 13.88 16.66 -21.81
C SER A 581 13.74 15.64 -22.95
N LEU A 582 12.98 14.56 -22.69
CA LEU A 582 12.59 13.60 -23.72
C LEU A 582 11.54 14.22 -24.66
N THR A 583 11.74 14.11 -25.97
CA THR A 583 10.73 14.51 -26.97
C THR A 583 9.79 13.33 -27.23
N ARG A 584 8.52 13.48 -26.84
CA ARG A 584 7.49 12.41 -26.93
C ARG A 584 6.57 12.57 -28.14
N ARG A 585 6.06 11.44 -28.64
CA ARG A 585 5.05 11.30 -29.69
C ARG A 585 3.83 10.55 -29.13
N PRO A 586 2.81 11.27 -28.61
CA PRO A 586 1.65 10.67 -27.95
C PRO A 586 0.82 9.78 -28.89
N ASP A 587 -0.02 8.92 -28.31
CA ASP A 587 -0.90 8.03 -29.07
C ASP A 587 -2.09 8.79 -29.66
N GLY A 588 -2.32 8.65 -30.98
CA GLY A 588 -3.54 9.09 -31.68
C GLY A 588 -3.95 10.58 -31.54
N GLY A 589 -3.54 11.42 -32.49
CA GLY A 589 -4.32 12.57 -32.99
C GLY A 589 -4.66 13.73 -32.02
N SER A 590 -4.05 14.89 -32.30
CA SER A 590 -4.11 16.19 -31.58
C SER A 590 -3.38 16.21 -30.25
N ALA A 591 -2.21 16.84 -30.23
CA ALA A 591 -1.64 17.37 -29.01
C ALA A 591 -2.71 18.24 -28.33
N PRO A 592 -2.82 18.24 -26.99
CA PRO A 592 -3.69 19.19 -26.31
C PRO A 592 -3.42 20.58 -26.88
N VAL A 593 -4.47 21.32 -27.24
CA VAL A 593 -4.36 22.69 -27.76
C VAL A 593 -3.77 23.54 -26.65
N MET A 594 -2.44 23.59 -26.61
CA MET A 594 -1.71 24.44 -25.69
C MET A 594 -1.88 25.87 -26.19
N VAL A 595 -2.21 26.76 -25.26
CA VAL A 595 -2.17 28.19 -25.56
C VAL A 595 -0.75 28.53 -26.02
N PRO A 596 -0.56 29.19 -27.17
CA PRO A 596 0.76 29.59 -27.65
C PRO A 596 1.51 30.41 -26.62
N ALA A 597 2.84 30.41 -26.73
CA ALA A 597 3.66 31.36 -25.96
C ALA A 597 3.32 32.78 -26.40
N ALA A 598 3.37 33.74 -25.46
CA ALA A 598 3.09 35.13 -25.77
C ALA A 598 4.03 35.65 -26.88
N ASN A 599 3.45 36.29 -27.89
CA ASN A 599 4.16 36.93 -29.02
C ASN A 599 4.46 38.41 -28.77
N ALA A 600 4.02 38.95 -27.63
CA ALA A 600 4.23 40.32 -27.19
C ALA A 600 4.88 40.34 -25.80
N PRO A 601 5.53 41.45 -25.40
CA PRO A 601 6.17 41.55 -24.10
C PRO A 601 5.16 41.43 -22.96
N VAL A 602 5.39 40.53 -22.00
CA VAL A 602 4.51 40.30 -20.85
C VAL A 602 5.10 40.94 -19.58
N HIS A 603 4.26 41.66 -18.83
CA HIS A 603 4.65 42.17 -17.51
C HIS A 603 4.53 41.06 -16.48
N VAL A 604 5.65 40.70 -15.85
CA VAL A 604 5.75 39.62 -14.87
C VAL A 604 6.02 40.22 -13.49
N VAL A 605 5.12 39.96 -12.54
CA VAL A 605 5.24 40.40 -11.15
C VAL A 605 5.58 39.21 -10.26
N PHE A 606 6.64 39.35 -9.48
CA PHE A 606 7.06 38.42 -8.45
C PHE A 606 6.57 38.95 -7.09
N ALA A 607 5.39 38.49 -6.67
CA ALA A 607 4.60 39.13 -5.62
C ALA A 607 5.25 39.11 -4.24
N LYS A 608 5.91 38.01 -3.84
CA LYS A 608 6.53 37.90 -2.50
C LYS A 608 7.78 38.76 -2.39
N SER A 609 8.53 38.84 -3.47
CA SER A 609 9.74 39.65 -3.55
C SER A 609 9.48 41.12 -3.90
N SER A 610 8.23 41.48 -4.23
CA SER A 610 7.83 42.82 -4.68
C SER A 610 8.71 43.31 -5.85
N LYS A 611 9.12 42.40 -6.74
CA LYS A 611 9.89 42.70 -7.95
C LYS A 611 9.02 42.54 -9.18
N GLU A 612 9.38 43.28 -10.23
CA GLU A 612 8.73 43.18 -11.53
C GLU A 612 9.74 43.13 -12.67
N ALA A 613 9.33 42.47 -13.74
CA ALA A 613 10.12 42.30 -14.94
C ALA A 613 9.22 42.33 -16.17
N ARG A 614 9.86 42.50 -17.33
CA ARG A 614 9.19 42.38 -18.62
C ARG A 614 9.85 41.22 -19.34
N TRP A 615 9.08 40.19 -19.65
CA TRP A 615 9.53 39.04 -20.42
C TRP A 615 9.34 39.35 -21.91
N GLN A 616 10.36 39.15 -22.73
CA GLN A 616 10.27 39.26 -24.19
C GLN A 616 10.11 37.88 -24.85
N PRO A 617 9.39 37.78 -25.98
CA PRO A 617 9.36 36.55 -26.77
C PRO A 617 10.78 36.08 -27.13
N GLY A 618 11.15 34.88 -26.68
CA GLY A 618 12.46 34.27 -26.94
C GLY A 618 13.54 34.54 -25.88
N GLU A 619 13.27 35.30 -24.81
CA GLU A 619 14.23 35.58 -23.72
C GLU A 619 14.47 34.41 -22.74
N GLY A 620 13.90 33.24 -23.02
CA GLY A 620 14.04 32.05 -22.17
C GLY A 620 12.88 31.86 -21.20
N THR A 621 13.12 31.14 -20.12
CA THR A 621 12.09 30.68 -19.17
C THR A 621 11.78 31.72 -18.09
N LEU A 622 10.68 31.52 -17.36
CA LEU A 622 10.35 32.35 -16.19
C LEU A 622 11.40 32.26 -15.08
N LEU A 623 12.12 31.14 -14.97
CA LEU A 623 13.28 30.99 -14.10
C LEU A 623 14.41 31.92 -14.51
N ASP A 624 14.78 31.92 -15.80
CA ASP A 624 15.87 32.77 -16.31
C ASP A 624 15.56 34.25 -16.07
N LEU A 625 14.30 34.66 -16.26
CA LEU A 625 13.83 36.01 -15.97
C LEU A 625 13.95 36.36 -14.48
N ALA A 626 13.58 35.44 -13.59
CA ALA A 626 13.69 35.63 -12.15
C ALA A 626 15.15 35.77 -11.71
N GLU A 627 16.03 34.90 -12.19
CA GLU A 627 17.47 34.94 -11.90
C GLU A 627 18.11 36.23 -12.40
N ALA A 628 17.75 36.70 -13.60
CA ALA A 628 18.23 37.97 -14.16
C ALA A 628 17.83 39.20 -13.32
N ARG A 629 16.79 39.08 -12.48
CA ARG A 629 16.36 40.11 -11.52
C ARG A 629 16.90 39.90 -10.12
N GLY A 630 17.87 39.00 -9.97
CA GLY A 630 18.49 38.67 -8.69
C GLY A 630 17.50 37.99 -7.72
N LEU A 631 16.47 37.32 -8.22
CA LEU A 631 15.66 36.40 -7.43
C LEU A 631 16.33 35.02 -7.42
N ASN A 632 16.03 34.26 -6.37
CA ASN A 632 16.67 32.97 -6.12
C ASN A 632 15.60 31.89 -5.91
N PRO A 633 14.69 31.67 -6.87
CA PRO A 633 13.75 30.57 -6.78
C PRO A 633 14.49 29.23 -6.68
N GLU A 634 13.89 28.27 -5.98
CA GLU A 634 14.43 26.92 -5.90
C GLU A 634 14.29 26.20 -7.25
N TYR A 635 15.33 25.50 -7.69
CA TYR A 635 15.28 24.67 -8.90
C TYR A 635 16.29 23.51 -8.83
N GLY A 636 16.04 22.47 -9.62
CA GLY A 636 16.92 21.29 -9.74
C GLY A 636 17.26 20.95 -11.19
N CYS A 637 16.29 20.40 -11.93
CA CYS A 637 16.49 19.83 -13.27
C CYS A 637 16.56 20.84 -14.44
N ARG A 638 15.93 22.01 -14.32
CA ARG A 638 15.70 22.99 -15.41
C ARG A 638 14.97 22.47 -16.68
N ASN A 639 14.30 21.33 -16.61
CA ASN A 639 13.56 20.75 -17.74
C ASN A 639 12.14 20.27 -17.38
N GLY A 640 11.68 20.57 -16.16
CA GLY A 640 10.34 20.18 -15.70
C GLY A 640 10.18 18.73 -15.26
N SER A 641 11.27 17.98 -15.02
CA SER A 641 11.17 16.58 -14.52
C SER A 641 11.07 16.47 -12.99
N CYS A 642 11.70 17.37 -12.25
CA CYS A 642 11.88 17.20 -10.79
C CYS A 642 10.82 17.87 -9.91
N GLY A 643 10.03 18.81 -10.45
CA GLY A 643 9.02 19.58 -9.70
C GLY A 643 9.56 20.66 -8.75
N THR A 644 10.87 20.74 -8.47
CA THR A 644 11.44 21.68 -7.48
C THR A 644 11.11 23.15 -7.77
N CYS A 645 10.98 23.54 -9.05
CA CYS A 645 10.71 24.92 -9.48
C CYS A 645 9.21 25.30 -9.45
N ARG A 646 8.37 24.52 -8.78
CA ARG A 646 6.93 24.73 -8.69
C ARG A 646 6.62 26.05 -7.99
N THR A 647 5.83 26.88 -8.66
CA THR A 647 5.45 28.22 -8.20
C THR A 647 3.96 28.45 -8.42
N PRO A 648 3.20 28.92 -7.42
CA PRO A 648 1.82 29.34 -7.62
C PRO A 648 1.69 30.53 -8.58
N VAL A 649 0.77 30.42 -9.53
CA VAL A 649 0.34 31.48 -10.45
C VAL A 649 -0.85 32.18 -9.81
N LEU A 650 -0.67 33.44 -9.42
CA LEU A 650 -1.70 34.25 -8.77
C LEU A 650 -2.65 34.91 -9.79
N GLU A 651 -2.11 35.26 -10.95
CA GLU A 651 -2.86 35.88 -12.05
C GLU A 651 -2.16 35.57 -13.38
N GLY A 652 -2.93 35.41 -14.45
CA GLY A 652 -2.40 35.10 -15.78
C GLY A 652 -2.27 33.60 -16.04
N ARG A 653 -1.60 33.24 -17.14
CA ARG A 653 -1.41 31.86 -17.59
C ARG A 653 0.01 31.64 -18.09
N VAL A 654 0.49 30.41 -17.93
CA VAL A 654 1.76 29.95 -18.49
C VAL A 654 1.52 28.86 -19.52
N THR A 655 2.49 28.66 -20.40
CA THR A 655 2.56 27.54 -21.33
C THR A 655 3.96 26.95 -21.31
N TYR A 656 4.13 25.80 -21.96
CA TYR A 656 5.38 25.04 -21.95
C TYR A 656 5.86 24.79 -23.38
N PRO A 657 7.02 25.32 -23.81
CA PRO A 657 7.58 25.00 -25.12
C PRO A 657 7.86 23.51 -25.31
N SER A 658 8.11 22.80 -24.20
CA SER A 658 8.22 21.34 -24.15
C SER A 658 7.45 20.84 -22.93
N GLN A 659 6.58 19.86 -23.12
CA GLN A 659 5.69 19.39 -22.06
C GLN A 659 6.49 18.77 -20.91
N PRO A 660 6.32 19.25 -19.66
CA PRO A 660 7.01 18.70 -18.51
C PRO A 660 6.51 17.27 -18.19
N SER A 661 7.41 16.43 -17.67
CA SER A 661 7.05 15.08 -17.20
C SER A 661 6.50 15.08 -15.77
N PHE A 662 6.82 16.11 -14.98
CA PHE A 662 6.26 16.30 -13.66
C PHE A 662 4.83 16.87 -13.76
N PRO A 663 3.84 16.29 -13.07
CA PRO A 663 2.47 16.79 -13.10
C PRO A 663 2.38 18.18 -12.46
N VAL A 664 1.62 19.08 -13.07
CA VAL A 664 1.44 20.46 -12.60
C VAL A 664 -0.02 20.67 -12.24
N GLY A 665 -0.29 21.13 -11.01
CA GLY A 665 -1.66 21.42 -10.54
C GLY A 665 -2.27 22.64 -11.22
N GLU A 666 -3.60 22.77 -11.12
CA GLU A 666 -4.28 24.01 -11.52
C GLU A 666 -3.76 25.19 -10.70
N GLY A 667 -3.39 26.28 -11.38
CA GLY A 667 -2.83 27.48 -10.73
C GLY A 667 -1.36 27.37 -10.33
N GLU A 668 -0.62 26.38 -10.83
CA GLU A 668 0.83 26.25 -10.61
C GLU A 668 1.63 26.28 -11.91
N ALA A 669 2.89 26.67 -11.81
CA ALA A 669 3.84 26.69 -12.92
C ALA A 669 5.19 26.07 -12.52
N LEU A 670 5.77 25.26 -13.40
CA LEU A 670 7.18 24.88 -13.31
C LEU A 670 8.00 25.95 -14.02
N ILE A 671 8.39 27.01 -13.30
CA ILE A 671 9.00 28.22 -13.90
C ILE A 671 10.28 27.95 -14.68
N CYS A 672 10.94 26.82 -14.40
CA CYS A 672 12.18 26.41 -15.04
C CYS A 672 12.03 25.86 -16.47
N CYS A 673 10.81 25.62 -16.93
CA CYS A 673 10.51 25.33 -18.34
C CYS A 673 9.23 26.04 -18.84
N ALA A 674 8.55 26.81 -17.98
CA ALA A 674 7.39 27.60 -18.34
C ALA A 674 7.76 28.95 -18.96
N VAL A 675 6.93 29.40 -19.88
CA VAL A 675 6.93 30.76 -20.45
C VAL A 675 5.52 31.37 -20.33
N PRO A 676 5.36 32.71 -20.38
CA PRO A 676 4.05 33.32 -20.43
C PRO A 676 3.20 32.80 -21.60
N ALA A 677 1.94 32.45 -21.35
CA ALA A 677 0.99 32.13 -22.40
C ALA A 677 0.42 33.40 -23.03
N GLU A 678 -0.02 33.32 -24.28
CA GLU A 678 -0.75 34.38 -24.95
C GLU A 678 -2.04 34.73 -24.16
N SER A 679 -2.22 36.01 -23.87
CA SER A 679 -3.31 36.53 -23.03
C SER A 679 -3.65 37.97 -23.40
N GLU A 680 -4.93 38.33 -23.36
CA GLU A 680 -5.41 39.71 -23.56
C GLU A 680 -4.95 40.67 -22.45
N THR A 681 -4.64 40.16 -21.25
CA THR A 681 -4.27 41.01 -20.10
C THR A 681 -2.81 41.47 -20.11
N GLY A 682 -1.92 40.77 -20.83
CA GLY A 682 -0.48 41.06 -20.89
C GLY A 682 0.26 41.01 -19.55
N LYS A 683 -0.35 40.41 -18.51
CA LYS A 683 0.18 40.35 -17.13
C LYS A 683 0.25 38.91 -16.62
N LEU A 684 1.29 38.62 -15.86
CA LEU A 684 1.51 37.34 -15.18
C LEU A 684 2.02 37.61 -13.76
N HIS A 685 1.29 37.14 -12.74
CA HIS A 685 1.70 37.27 -11.34
C HIS A 685 2.08 35.91 -10.77
N LEU A 686 3.30 35.81 -10.24
CA LEU A 686 3.86 34.62 -9.63
C LEU A 686 4.08 34.86 -8.13
N SER A 687 3.82 33.84 -7.32
CA SER A 687 4.08 33.85 -5.88
C SER A 687 5.57 33.66 -5.55
N LEU A 688 6.42 34.55 -6.05
CA LEU A 688 7.89 34.49 -5.97
C LEU A 688 8.53 35.72 -5.32
#